data_AF-H0HYR0-F1
#
_entry.id   AF-H0HYR0-F1
#
_cell.length_a   1.000
_cell.length_b   1.000
_cell.length_c   1.000
_cell.angle_alpha   90.00
_cell.angle_beta   90.00
_cell.angle_gamma   90.00
#
_symmetry.space_group_name_H-M   'P 1'
#
loop_
_entity.id
_entity.type
_entity.pdbx_description
1 polymer ?
#
loop_
_entity_poly.entity_id
_entity_poly.type
_entity_poly.pdbx_seq_one_letter_code
_entity_poly.pdbx_strand_id
1 'polypeptide(L)'
;MSEVAGMLQFHCEGLQRICKVIDANSDYDDLMAHRITEDDKALFGEDVDLSDKIKRATSLFDSKFRSRTYKIILPEFSGFACDGSTENNLREFLFFERICSPAGITIGSRNYAKSTKISISDLSPSQMKAMESIIADVDTFYRYRSTITASLVHQQIIYSCTFFSFLISFSRDGAVKPTALVLANDHSPSRVALSMIMKGLNVPRVYLQHAEVTSGFPPLDFEYCVLRNKKSLDTYKTIGPIAGRVFVITRYTEPFTRELLVRPRGQKVTVVIYPTSRIIVEMLKQLLIELRSNSGVEKIIIKEHPGAAKQLRNQFEGVGVEFTCAIPEDDHIAIVGNSSVAIELLHRGIPVYQNFDFDPVCPDYYGFVRGGLTFEVDLTQLSSAFWRPYHADARWLSTFVQWDASANDAYLTDQAQFVKEMTSLAEKSRTATTTRVRPSMKGRFRARLKGVVKRGAIRLINANRKRSSRAANFVLSRASRAANFLSINADRLGRFLLANTEVEISAPIWRTPKQTANKSRASKKVIHKDEIRLFELLEYTLRQVPRPAEWLLMNEQANVFNPAAVIATLEKMFQERNNVLNIVFDGFRKWPSGSVVGTWVYLKRAEWGNFVVDPAELEAISTFVFGYEGDGHTRALLENSLLTTILRSGTCDQLDSFWLNASVVKKDKLSINRKIQVLRKLRCTPGREAEAEHTLEDFERQASTFELLKLRNTEFLEGRVVEGWHHQHVEHQFSQVAPRNLAQEFEAHLRPVYDALRPRMELMNVRAYPSEAKHFWQMAQRALNERAPLSMIRLSDGEGYLFPDRNHFHQEDIANRERHWWGTELPTDLRSEIIREARQAIAEADVVGIPAIYRFIRDHSESSRSLGQSLQGRGLLEVLSGVGKIVSPSALITEDKVNVALFSDPATLLPLIESARKVTILSSVVPATLPSIFHNARRLETITIPTHYKTMLNESYSRSPQALPFLYRSILDKVDQIVMPGDLVLVAGGIIGKIFIGRARAKGAVALDLGHVVDDWIHPALPSIR
;
A
#
# COMPACT_ATOMS: atom_id res chain seq x y z
N MET A 1 -22.37 37.24 16.78
CA MET A 1 -22.80 35.97 16.15
C MET A 1 -21.95 34.84 16.71
N SER A 2 -22.51 33.67 17.02
CA SER A 2 -21.68 32.54 17.48
C SER A 2 -20.70 32.14 16.37
N GLU A 3 -19.50 31.68 16.71
CA GLU A 3 -18.50 31.26 15.71
C GLU A 3 -19.05 30.19 14.75
N VAL A 4 -19.97 29.35 15.24
CA VAL A 4 -20.72 28.37 14.43
C VAL A 4 -21.58 29.05 13.36
N ALA A 5 -22.34 30.11 13.71
CA ALA A 5 -23.11 30.86 12.72
C ALA A 5 -22.20 31.58 11.70
N GLY A 6 -21.07 32.11 12.16
CA GLY A 6 -20.07 32.75 11.30
C GLY A 6 -19.41 31.77 10.32
N MET A 7 -19.25 30.49 10.69
CA MET A 7 -18.82 29.44 9.77
C MET A 7 -19.93 29.04 8.80
N LEU A 8 -21.14 28.73 9.30
CA LEU A 8 -22.26 28.22 8.49
C LEU A 8 -22.64 29.12 7.31
N GLN A 9 -22.57 30.45 7.48
CA GLN A 9 -22.93 31.38 6.39
C GLN A 9 -22.09 31.20 5.11
N PHE A 10 -20.90 30.58 5.20
CA PHE A 10 -20.02 30.35 4.05
C PHE A 10 -20.15 28.95 3.43
N HIS A 11 -21.06 28.10 3.94
CA HIS A 11 -21.27 26.76 3.38
C HIS A 11 -21.76 26.83 1.92
N CYS A 12 -22.78 27.64 1.63
CA CYS A 12 -23.29 27.89 0.27
C CYS A 12 -22.23 28.47 -0.68
N GLU A 13 -21.39 29.39 -0.19
CA GLU A 13 -20.33 29.96 -1.02
C GLU A 13 -19.33 28.89 -1.48
N GLY A 14 -18.95 27.96 -0.59
CA GLY A 14 -18.08 26.85 -0.98
C GLY A 14 -18.75 25.83 -1.91
N LEU A 15 -20.07 25.62 -1.82
CA LEU A 15 -20.82 24.83 -2.81
C LEU A 15 -20.71 25.43 -4.20
N GLN A 16 -20.86 26.75 -4.33
CA GLN A 16 -20.74 27.43 -5.61
C GLN A 16 -19.32 27.29 -6.20
N ARG A 17 -18.28 27.29 -5.36
CA ARG A 17 -16.89 27.13 -5.83
C ARG A 17 -16.59 25.77 -6.39
N ILE A 18 -16.94 24.70 -5.66
CA ILE A 18 -16.69 23.33 -6.14
C ILE A 18 -17.47 23.09 -7.43
N CYS A 19 -18.67 23.68 -7.52
CA CYS A 19 -19.56 23.49 -8.64
C CYS A 19 -19.08 24.17 -9.91
N LYS A 20 -18.49 25.36 -9.81
CA LYS A 20 -18.05 26.13 -10.99
C LYS A 20 -17.07 25.36 -11.88
N VAL A 21 -16.16 24.59 -11.27
CA VAL A 21 -15.19 23.76 -12.01
C VAL A 21 -15.87 22.58 -12.71
N ILE A 22 -16.91 22.02 -12.09
CA ILE A 22 -17.69 20.91 -12.63
C ILE A 22 -18.53 21.43 -13.80
N ASP A 23 -19.26 22.53 -13.61
CA ASP A 23 -20.17 23.12 -14.61
C ASP A 23 -19.42 23.65 -15.84
N ALA A 24 -18.17 24.09 -15.65
CA ALA A 24 -17.33 24.57 -16.76
C ALA A 24 -16.74 23.43 -17.61
N ASN A 25 -16.99 22.17 -17.28
CA ASN A 25 -16.43 21.02 -17.97
C ASN A 25 -17.53 19.98 -18.27
N SER A 26 -17.97 19.93 -19.53
CA SER A 26 -19.00 18.99 -19.99
C SER A 26 -18.64 17.53 -19.75
N ASP A 27 -17.35 17.20 -19.74
CA ASP A 27 -16.83 15.84 -19.65
C ASP A 27 -16.36 15.50 -18.21
N TYR A 28 -16.79 16.28 -17.20
CA TYR A 28 -16.28 16.13 -15.84
C TYR A 28 -16.64 14.76 -15.22
N ASP A 29 -17.78 14.17 -15.60
CA ASP A 29 -18.15 12.80 -15.19
C ASP A 29 -17.14 11.76 -15.72
N ASP A 30 -16.58 11.97 -16.91
CA ASP A 30 -15.57 11.08 -17.49
C ASP A 30 -14.19 11.28 -16.84
N LEU A 31 -13.84 12.52 -16.47
CA LEU A 31 -12.66 12.77 -15.64
C LEU A 31 -12.76 12.10 -14.26
N MET A 32 -13.99 11.86 -13.79
CA MET A 32 -14.30 11.18 -12.53
C MET A 32 -14.72 9.71 -12.70
N ALA A 33 -14.56 9.11 -13.88
CA ALA A 33 -14.97 7.72 -14.16
C ALA A 33 -14.31 6.66 -13.24
N HIS A 34 -13.14 6.98 -12.65
CA HIS A 34 -12.48 6.12 -11.66
C HIS A 34 -13.07 6.22 -10.23
N ARG A 35 -14.04 7.12 -9.99
CA ARG A 35 -14.67 7.39 -8.69
C ARG A 35 -16.20 7.32 -8.70
N ILE A 36 -16.80 7.25 -9.88
CA ILE A 36 -18.23 7.25 -10.13
C ILE A 36 -18.54 6.00 -10.94
N THR A 37 -19.51 5.20 -10.50
CA THR A 37 -19.91 3.99 -11.23
C THR A 37 -20.80 4.33 -12.44
N GLU A 38 -20.96 3.40 -13.37
CA GLU A 38 -21.92 3.57 -14.48
C GLU A 38 -23.37 3.64 -13.94
N ASP A 39 -23.66 2.95 -12.83
CA ASP A 39 -24.95 3.06 -12.15
C ASP A 39 -25.16 4.47 -11.58
N ASP A 40 -24.13 5.08 -10.98
CA ASP A 40 -24.19 6.46 -10.51
C ASP A 40 -24.42 7.44 -11.68
N LYS A 41 -23.79 7.22 -12.84
CA LYS A 41 -24.02 8.02 -14.06
C LYS A 41 -25.46 7.86 -14.56
N ALA A 42 -25.96 6.63 -14.64
CA ALA A 42 -27.33 6.35 -15.08
C ALA A 42 -28.40 7.01 -14.20
N LEU A 43 -28.16 7.09 -12.88
CA LEU A 43 -29.07 7.75 -11.95
C LEU A 43 -29.30 9.25 -12.24
N PHE A 44 -28.34 9.89 -12.93
CA PHE A 44 -28.36 11.31 -13.30
C PHE A 44 -28.20 11.52 -14.82
N GLY A 45 -28.50 10.49 -15.63
CA GLY A 45 -28.44 10.51 -17.09
C GLY A 45 -29.35 11.56 -17.74
N GLU A 46 -29.08 11.91 -19.00
CA GLU A 46 -29.86 12.93 -19.74
C GLU A 46 -31.35 12.58 -19.88
N ASP A 47 -31.68 11.28 -19.82
CA ASP A 47 -33.02 10.70 -19.89
C ASP A 47 -33.84 10.84 -18.60
N VAL A 48 -33.23 11.26 -17.49
CA VAL A 48 -33.90 11.44 -16.20
C VAL A 48 -34.42 12.88 -16.05
N ASP A 49 -35.69 13.05 -15.69
CA ASP A 49 -36.28 14.37 -15.44
C ASP A 49 -35.56 15.13 -14.31
N LEU A 50 -35.43 16.45 -14.47
CA LEU A 50 -34.72 17.31 -13.51
C LEU A 50 -35.35 17.26 -12.11
N SER A 51 -36.69 17.17 -12.00
CA SER A 51 -37.36 17.08 -10.70
C SER A 51 -37.02 15.79 -9.96
N ASP A 52 -36.82 14.69 -10.69
CA ASP A 52 -36.41 13.42 -10.12
C ASP A 52 -34.92 13.38 -9.80
N LYS A 53 -34.07 14.02 -10.62
CA LYS A 53 -32.65 14.24 -10.27
C LYS A 53 -32.51 15.02 -8.97
N ILE A 54 -33.29 16.08 -8.77
CA ILE A 54 -33.29 16.86 -7.52
C ILE A 54 -33.67 15.97 -6.33
N LYS A 55 -34.79 15.23 -6.42
CA LYS A 55 -35.23 14.32 -5.34
C LYS A 55 -34.18 13.26 -5.01
N ARG A 56 -33.58 12.64 -6.03
CA ARG A 56 -32.53 11.62 -5.87
C ARG A 56 -31.29 12.22 -5.22
N ALA A 57 -30.83 13.38 -5.67
CA ALA A 57 -29.65 14.05 -5.13
C ALA A 57 -29.83 14.44 -3.65
N THR A 58 -30.97 15.06 -3.29
CA THR A 58 -31.25 15.47 -1.91
C THR A 58 -31.46 14.27 -0.99
N SER A 59 -32.19 13.24 -1.43
CA SER A 59 -32.38 12.00 -0.67
C SER A 59 -31.06 11.25 -0.44
N LEU A 60 -30.23 11.13 -1.48
CA LEU A 60 -28.92 10.49 -1.38
C LEU A 60 -27.99 11.25 -0.44
N PHE A 61 -27.99 12.59 -0.52
CA PHE A 61 -27.23 13.44 0.40
C PHE A 61 -27.72 13.28 1.84
N ASP A 62 -29.02 13.43 2.11
CA ASP A 62 -29.59 13.36 3.46
C ASP A 62 -29.28 12.01 4.12
N SER A 63 -29.51 10.92 3.39
CA SER A 63 -29.18 9.56 3.84
C SER A 63 -27.69 9.42 4.19
N LYS A 64 -26.78 9.86 3.30
CA LYS A 64 -25.33 9.78 3.52
C LYS A 64 -24.81 10.77 4.56
N PHE A 65 -25.50 11.88 4.81
CA PHE A 65 -25.09 12.90 5.77
C PHE A 65 -25.54 12.50 7.17
N ARG A 66 -26.79 12.05 7.35
CA ARG A 66 -27.32 11.67 8.67
C ARG A 66 -26.77 10.34 9.20
N SER A 67 -26.57 9.33 8.35
CA SER A 67 -26.10 8.00 8.77
C SER A 67 -24.61 7.93 9.09
N ARG A 68 -23.87 9.03 8.94
CA ARG A 68 -22.41 9.02 8.90
C ARG A 68 -21.77 9.32 10.26
N THR A 69 -20.77 8.51 10.60
CA THR A 69 -19.80 8.89 11.63
C THR A 69 -18.83 9.94 11.08
N TYR A 70 -18.77 11.10 11.70
CA TYR A 70 -17.92 12.21 11.24
C TYR A 70 -16.49 12.10 11.78
N LYS A 71 -15.51 12.46 10.96
CA LYS A 71 -14.08 12.42 11.31
C LYS A 71 -13.56 13.84 11.48
N ILE A 72 -13.44 14.29 12.72
CA ILE A 72 -12.98 15.64 13.08
C ILE A 72 -11.48 15.66 13.38
N ILE A 73 -10.83 16.82 13.29
CA ILE A 73 -9.45 17.04 13.75
C ILE A 73 -9.46 17.78 15.10
N LEU A 74 -8.32 17.80 15.78
CA LEU A 74 -8.08 18.71 16.90
C LEU A 74 -7.24 19.89 16.38
N PRO A 75 -7.82 21.09 16.25
CA PRO A 75 -7.05 22.24 15.79
C PRO A 75 -6.08 22.69 16.88
N GLU A 76 -4.80 22.38 16.72
CA GLU A 76 -3.75 22.69 17.72
C GLU A 76 -2.64 23.60 17.19
N PHE A 77 -2.64 23.85 15.88
CA PHE A 77 -1.60 24.65 15.24
C PHE A 77 -1.85 26.15 15.43
N SER A 78 -0.90 26.79 16.14
CA SER A 78 -0.75 28.25 16.16
C SER A 78 0.28 28.68 15.12
N GLY A 79 0.28 29.96 14.74
CA GLY A 79 1.10 30.42 13.62
C GLY A 79 0.47 30.06 12.27
N PHE A 80 1.28 30.01 11.23
CA PHE A 80 0.81 29.58 9.90
C PHE A 80 0.58 28.07 9.90
N ALA A 81 -0.51 27.63 9.28
CA ALA A 81 -0.84 26.23 9.05
C ALA A 81 -1.21 26.01 7.59
N CYS A 82 -1.12 24.77 7.10
CA CYS A 82 -1.54 24.42 5.75
C CYS A 82 -2.46 23.20 5.74
N ASP A 83 -3.06 22.90 4.59
CA ASP A 83 -3.79 21.68 4.37
C ASP A 83 -3.52 21.18 2.95
N GLY A 84 -2.71 20.13 2.80
CA GLY A 84 -2.37 19.52 1.50
C GLY A 84 -1.67 18.18 1.63
N SER A 85 -1.96 17.20 0.76
CA SER A 85 -1.27 15.90 0.78
C SER A 85 -0.84 15.37 -0.59
N THR A 86 -1.27 16.01 -1.68
CA THR A 86 -0.81 15.65 -3.02
C THR A 86 0.59 16.20 -3.25
N GLU A 87 1.36 15.58 -4.13
CA GLU A 87 2.72 16.02 -4.45
C GLU A 87 2.74 17.49 -4.94
N ASN A 88 1.77 17.87 -5.78
CA ASN A 88 1.60 19.26 -6.22
C ASN A 88 1.40 20.21 -5.04
N ASN A 89 0.54 19.88 -4.07
CA ASN A 89 0.37 20.74 -2.89
C ASN A 89 1.65 20.83 -2.04
N LEU A 90 2.33 19.70 -1.84
CA LEU A 90 3.56 19.66 -1.04
C LEU A 90 4.68 20.48 -1.68
N ARG A 91 4.78 20.46 -3.01
CA ARG A 91 5.72 21.29 -3.78
C ARG A 91 5.47 22.78 -3.56
N GLU A 92 4.21 23.21 -3.64
CA GLU A 92 3.86 24.62 -3.41
C GLU A 92 4.09 25.05 -1.95
N PHE A 93 3.89 24.15 -0.98
CA PHE A 93 4.23 24.45 0.42
C PHE A 93 5.72 24.60 0.66
N LEU A 94 6.55 23.77 0.02
CA LEU A 94 8.01 23.92 0.09
C LEU A 94 8.47 25.22 -0.57
N PHE A 95 7.85 25.60 -1.68
CA PHE A 95 8.05 26.91 -2.31
C PHE A 95 7.71 28.05 -1.33
N PHE A 96 6.55 28.00 -0.68
CA PHE A 96 6.15 29.01 0.31
C PHE A 96 7.13 29.08 1.50
N GLU A 97 7.56 27.95 2.05
CA GLU A 97 8.55 27.94 3.15
C GLU A 97 9.89 28.52 2.73
N ARG A 98 10.31 28.25 1.48
CA ARG A 98 11.55 28.80 0.92
C ARG A 98 11.48 30.33 0.82
N ILE A 99 10.43 30.88 0.20
CA ILE A 99 10.30 32.33 0.04
C ILE A 99 10.09 33.04 1.38
N CYS A 100 9.36 32.42 2.31
CA CYS A 100 9.09 32.98 3.64
C CYS A 100 10.14 32.61 4.70
N SER A 101 11.25 31.98 4.31
CA SER A 101 12.36 31.64 5.20
C SER A 101 12.90 32.86 5.97
N PRO A 102 13.06 34.06 5.36
CA PRO A 102 13.49 35.26 6.09
C PRO A 102 12.54 35.69 7.21
N ALA A 103 11.25 35.36 7.09
CA ALA A 103 10.24 35.62 8.11
C ALA A 103 10.21 34.54 9.22
N GLY A 104 11.00 33.46 9.07
CA GLY A 104 11.01 32.31 9.98
C GLY A 104 9.70 31.52 9.98
N ILE A 105 8.96 31.56 8.87
CA ILE A 105 7.65 30.90 8.76
C ILE A 105 7.84 29.46 8.24
N THR A 106 7.30 28.51 8.99
CA THR A 106 7.24 27.10 8.61
C THR A 106 5.80 26.57 8.75
N ILE A 107 5.37 25.77 7.77
CA ILE A 107 4.02 25.21 7.64
C ILE A 107 4.02 23.69 7.45
N GLY A 108 5.11 23.06 7.00
CA GLY A 108 5.16 21.64 6.65
C GLY A 108 4.90 20.70 7.83
N SER A 109 5.25 21.12 9.06
CA SER A 109 4.95 20.44 10.32
C SER A 109 3.56 20.77 10.89
N ARG A 110 2.86 21.76 10.32
CA ARG A 110 1.55 22.28 10.75
C ARG A 110 0.50 22.08 9.66
N ASN A 111 0.40 20.84 9.18
CA ASN A 111 -0.46 20.47 8.06
C ASN A 111 -1.70 19.70 8.56
N TYR A 112 -2.89 20.28 8.45
CA TYR A 112 -4.14 19.67 8.91
C TYR A 112 -4.49 18.37 8.18
N ALA A 113 -4.01 18.17 6.95
CA ALA A 113 -4.17 16.91 6.22
C ALA A 113 -3.43 15.75 6.91
N LYS A 114 -2.41 16.08 7.72
CA LYS A 114 -1.63 15.15 8.54
C LYS A 114 -2.09 15.13 10.00
N SER A 115 -3.11 15.89 10.40
CA SER A 115 -3.65 15.83 11.76
C SER A 115 -4.37 14.51 12.03
N THR A 116 -4.26 14.05 13.27
CA THR A 116 -5.03 12.90 13.76
C THR A 116 -6.52 13.21 13.69
N LYS A 117 -7.29 12.25 13.19
CA LYS A 117 -8.75 12.34 13.09
C LYS A 117 -9.42 11.55 14.21
N ILE A 118 -10.47 12.10 14.78
CA ILE A 118 -11.30 11.51 15.84
C ILE A 118 -12.69 11.30 15.26
N SER A 119 -13.24 10.09 15.45
CA SER A 119 -14.62 9.79 15.07
C SER A 119 -15.59 10.31 16.13
N ILE A 120 -16.65 10.97 15.68
CA ILE A 120 -17.80 11.36 16.52
C ILE A 120 -19.07 10.75 15.93
N SER A 121 -19.85 10.09 16.77
CA SER A 121 -21.17 9.54 16.43
C SER A 121 -22.30 10.37 17.03
N ASP A 122 -22.09 10.92 18.22
CA ASP A 122 -23.14 11.58 18.98
C ASP A 122 -23.01 13.09 18.81
N LEU A 123 -24.02 13.71 18.22
CA LEU A 123 -24.07 15.15 17.96
C LEU A 123 -24.78 15.87 19.10
N SER A 124 -24.21 16.97 19.57
CA SER A 124 -24.90 17.87 20.51
C SER A 124 -26.11 18.53 19.83
N PRO A 125 -27.10 19.06 20.59
CA PRO A 125 -28.23 19.79 20.03
C PRO A 125 -27.81 20.96 19.10
N SER A 126 -26.73 21.65 19.45
CA SER A 126 -26.17 22.72 18.62
C SER A 126 -25.55 22.20 17.31
N GLN A 127 -24.93 21.02 17.32
CA GLN A 127 -24.38 20.38 16.13
C GLN A 127 -25.49 19.82 15.23
N MET A 128 -26.55 19.25 15.81
CA MET A 128 -27.74 18.84 15.06
C MET A 128 -28.38 20.04 14.36
N LYS A 129 -28.52 21.19 15.04
CA LYS A 129 -29.03 22.42 14.40
C LYS A 129 -28.14 22.88 13.24
N ALA A 130 -26.82 22.81 13.38
CA ALA A 130 -25.88 23.12 12.30
C ALA A 130 -25.99 22.14 11.12
N MET A 131 -26.26 20.87 11.40
CA MET A 131 -26.52 19.84 10.39
C MET A 131 -27.78 20.17 9.58
N GLU A 132 -28.88 20.53 10.25
CA GLU A 132 -30.13 20.93 9.56
C GLU A 132 -29.93 22.18 8.68
N SER A 133 -29.10 23.13 9.12
CA SER A 133 -28.75 24.30 8.30
C SER A 133 -28.03 23.90 7.01
N ILE A 134 -27.10 22.95 7.08
CA ILE A 134 -26.37 22.45 5.90
C ILE A 134 -27.30 21.68 4.97
N ILE A 135 -28.26 20.93 5.52
CA ILE A 135 -29.26 20.22 4.70
C ILE A 135 -30.15 21.21 3.96
N ALA A 136 -30.63 22.26 4.64
CA ALA A 136 -31.40 23.32 4.01
C ALA A 136 -30.62 24.05 2.89
N ASP A 137 -29.32 24.28 3.09
CA ASP A 137 -28.45 24.86 2.07
C ASP A 137 -28.34 23.95 0.83
N VAL A 138 -28.19 22.63 1.02
CA VAL A 138 -28.07 21.66 -0.08
C VAL A 138 -29.40 21.52 -0.83
N ASP A 139 -30.53 21.49 -0.11
CA ASP A 139 -31.86 21.49 -0.73
C ASP A 139 -32.07 22.74 -1.57
N THR A 140 -31.72 23.90 -1.03
CA THR A 140 -31.79 25.18 -1.75
C THR A 140 -30.88 25.17 -2.97
N PHE A 141 -29.65 24.66 -2.82
CA PHE A 141 -28.69 24.53 -3.89
C PHE A 141 -29.29 23.75 -5.07
N TYR A 142 -29.81 22.54 -4.86
CA TYR A 142 -30.36 21.74 -5.96
C TYR A 142 -31.65 22.30 -6.56
N ARG A 143 -32.52 22.97 -5.77
CA ARG A 143 -33.75 23.58 -6.29
C ARG A 143 -33.52 24.66 -7.36
N TYR A 144 -32.40 25.38 -7.29
CA TYR A 144 -32.07 26.44 -8.23
C TYR A 144 -31.17 25.99 -9.39
N ARG A 145 -30.93 24.68 -9.55
CA ARG A 145 -30.10 24.16 -10.63
C ARG A 145 -30.91 23.74 -11.84
N SER A 146 -30.36 24.03 -13.02
CA SER A 146 -30.83 23.52 -14.30
C SER A 146 -30.15 22.20 -14.72
N THR A 147 -28.99 21.89 -14.15
CA THR A 147 -28.21 20.68 -14.48
C THR A 147 -27.71 19.97 -13.21
N ILE A 148 -27.83 18.64 -13.20
CA ILE A 148 -27.36 17.77 -12.10
C ILE A 148 -26.71 16.54 -12.73
N THR A 149 -25.41 16.35 -12.46
CA THR A 149 -24.60 15.22 -12.92
C THR A 149 -24.18 14.35 -11.74
N ALA A 150 -23.71 13.14 -12.02
CA ALA A 150 -23.25 12.23 -10.97
C ALA A 150 -22.02 12.80 -10.23
N SER A 151 -21.08 13.43 -10.95
CA SER A 151 -19.91 14.05 -10.32
C SER A 151 -20.27 15.23 -9.44
N LEU A 152 -21.25 16.04 -9.83
CA LEU A 152 -21.72 17.15 -9.00
C LEU A 152 -22.20 16.64 -7.65
N VAL A 153 -23.09 15.63 -7.67
CA VAL A 153 -23.67 15.06 -6.44
C VAL A 153 -22.58 14.44 -5.57
N HIS A 154 -21.65 13.69 -6.18
CA HIS A 154 -20.52 13.09 -5.47
C HIS A 154 -19.64 14.13 -4.78
N GLN A 155 -19.22 15.18 -5.50
CA GLN A 155 -18.33 16.22 -4.97
C GLN A 155 -19.02 17.07 -3.91
N GLN A 156 -20.31 17.38 -4.10
CA GLN A 156 -21.14 18.09 -3.13
C GLN A 156 -21.22 17.34 -1.80
N ILE A 157 -21.52 16.03 -1.83
CA ILE A 157 -21.58 15.20 -0.61
C ILE A 157 -20.23 15.24 0.14
N ILE A 158 -19.11 15.10 -0.58
CA ILE A 158 -17.77 15.15 0.04
C ILE A 158 -17.53 16.51 0.69
N TYR A 159 -17.87 17.60 0.00
CA TYR A 159 -17.71 18.96 0.50
C TYR A 159 -18.51 19.16 1.79
N SER A 160 -19.82 18.96 1.76
CA SER A 160 -20.70 19.25 2.91
C SER A 160 -20.36 18.38 4.13
N CYS A 161 -20.03 17.09 3.93
CA CYS A 161 -19.52 16.23 5.02
C CYS A 161 -18.20 16.74 5.62
N THR A 162 -17.29 17.21 4.77
CA THR A 162 -15.98 17.69 5.21
C THR A 162 -16.10 19.04 5.91
N PHE A 163 -16.94 19.93 5.38
CA PHE A 163 -17.27 21.22 5.97
C PHE A 163 -17.84 21.02 7.38
N PHE A 164 -18.84 20.15 7.54
CA PHE A 164 -19.41 19.86 8.86
C PHE A 164 -18.38 19.28 9.83
N SER A 165 -17.50 18.40 9.35
CA SER A 165 -16.40 17.86 10.17
C SER A 165 -15.45 18.96 10.66
N PHE A 166 -15.10 19.94 9.82
CA PHE A 166 -14.26 21.06 10.24
C PHE A 166 -15.01 22.07 11.11
N LEU A 167 -16.28 22.33 10.83
CA LEU A 167 -17.15 23.14 11.69
C LEU A 167 -17.12 22.61 13.11
N ILE A 168 -17.32 21.30 13.29
CA ILE A 168 -17.24 20.68 14.61
C ILE A 168 -15.82 20.75 15.18
N SER A 169 -14.80 20.56 14.36
CA SER A 169 -13.40 20.64 14.82
C SER A 169 -13.07 22.01 15.45
N PHE A 170 -13.47 23.08 14.77
CA PHE A 170 -13.14 24.46 15.14
C PHE A 170 -14.18 25.10 16.07
N SER A 171 -15.36 24.51 16.26
CA SER A 171 -16.34 24.96 17.25
C SER A 171 -16.09 24.38 18.66
N ARG A 172 -15.04 23.58 18.86
CA ARG A 172 -14.73 22.93 20.13
C ARG A 172 -13.99 23.86 21.08
N ASP A 173 -14.28 23.72 22.37
CA ASP A 173 -13.53 24.40 23.42
C ASP A 173 -12.04 24.04 23.36
N GLY A 174 -11.20 25.08 23.30
CA GLY A 174 -9.75 24.92 23.19
C GLY A 174 -9.21 24.73 21.78
N ALA A 175 -10.05 24.81 20.73
CA ALA A 175 -9.58 24.84 19.35
C ALA A 175 -8.66 26.05 19.12
N VAL A 176 -7.47 25.78 18.58
CA VAL A 176 -6.47 26.80 18.22
C VAL A 176 -6.69 27.21 16.78
N LYS A 177 -6.94 28.51 16.58
CA LYS A 177 -7.00 29.13 15.26
C LYS A 177 -5.59 29.49 14.80
N PRO A 178 -5.19 29.14 13.57
CA PRO A 178 -3.90 29.54 13.05
C PRO A 178 -3.91 31.05 12.77
N THR A 179 -2.72 31.64 12.70
CA THR A 179 -2.50 33.02 12.24
C THR A 179 -2.96 33.20 10.80
N ALA A 180 -2.71 32.20 9.96
CA ALA A 180 -3.17 32.13 8.58
C ALA A 180 -3.21 30.68 8.09
N LEU A 181 -4.11 30.38 7.16
CA LEU A 181 -4.19 29.10 6.47
C LEU A 181 -3.58 29.22 5.07
N VAL A 182 -2.59 28.37 4.75
CA VAL A 182 -1.98 28.28 3.42
C VAL A 182 -2.57 27.09 2.65
N LEU A 183 -3.12 27.36 1.47
CA LEU A 183 -3.75 26.37 0.59
C LEU A 183 -3.15 26.46 -0.80
N ALA A 184 -2.91 25.30 -1.42
CA ALA A 184 -2.40 25.20 -2.78
C ALA A 184 -3.44 24.65 -3.76
N ASN A 185 -4.74 24.69 -3.42
CA ASN A 185 -5.83 24.26 -4.29
C ASN A 185 -7.13 24.94 -3.83
N ASP A 186 -7.83 25.57 -4.77
CA ASP A 186 -8.95 26.50 -4.56
C ASP A 186 -10.34 25.91 -4.88
N HIS A 187 -10.40 24.69 -5.39
CA HIS A 187 -11.65 24.09 -5.91
C HIS A 187 -11.94 22.67 -5.42
N SER A 188 -10.97 21.95 -4.85
CA SER A 188 -11.23 20.60 -4.34
C SER A 188 -12.05 20.62 -3.05
N PRO A 189 -13.04 19.71 -2.87
CA PRO A 189 -14.02 19.79 -1.79
C PRO A 189 -13.44 19.99 -0.40
N SER A 190 -12.43 19.20 -0.04
CA SER A 190 -11.84 19.25 1.31
C SER A 190 -11.12 20.57 1.61
N ARG A 191 -10.49 21.18 0.60
CA ARG A 191 -9.72 22.43 0.74
C ARG A 191 -10.66 23.61 0.77
N VAL A 192 -11.67 23.60 -0.08
CA VAL A 192 -12.75 24.60 -0.07
C VAL A 192 -13.46 24.57 1.27
N ALA A 193 -13.79 23.39 1.80
CA ALA A 193 -14.42 23.26 3.11
C ALA A 193 -13.61 23.93 4.22
N LEU A 194 -12.31 23.63 4.33
CA LEU A 194 -11.47 24.27 5.34
C LEU A 194 -11.28 25.77 5.09
N SER A 195 -11.15 26.19 3.83
CA SER A 195 -11.07 27.61 3.45
C SER A 195 -12.30 28.39 3.92
N MET A 196 -13.51 27.86 3.71
CA MET A 196 -14.75 28.52 4.11
C MET A 196 -14.90 28.59 5.63
N ILE A 197 -14.45 27.55 6.35
CA ILE A 197 -14.37 27.57 7.81
C ILE A 197 -13.43 28.68 8.29
N MET A 198 -12.23 28.81 7.69
CA MET A 198 -11.29 29.88 8.07
C MET A 198 -11.83 31.27 7.75
N LYS A 199 -12.49 31.43 6.61
CA LYS A 199 -13.18 32.67 6.23
C LYS A 199 -14.23 33.04 7.29
N GLY A 200 -15.05 32.08 7.71
CA GLY A 200 -16.04 32.25 8.79
C GLY A 200 -15.46 32.58 10.16
N LEU A 201 -14.21 32.19 10.41
CA LEU A 201 -13.49 32.48 11.64
C LEU A 201 -12.62 33.75 11.53
N ASN A 202 -12.69 34.47 10.42
CA ASN A 202 -11.84 35.63 10.09
C ASN A 202 -10.34 35.32 10.19
N VAL A 203 -9.94 34.10 9.82
CA VAL A 203 -8.55 33.68 9.71
C VAL A 203 -8.07 33.96 8.28
N PRO A 204 -7.01 34.77 8.08
CA PRO A 204 -6.46 35.05 6.76
C PRO A 204 -6.07 33.78 6.00
N ARG A 205 -6.38 33.73 4.72
CA ARG A 205 -6.11 32.59 3.83
C ARG A 205 -5.12 33.03 2.75
N VAL A 206 -4.11 32.20 2.54
CA VAL A 206 -3.06 32.37 1.54
C VAL A 206 -3.24 31.31 0.48
N TYR A 207 -3.53 31.70 -0.75
CA TYR A 207 -3.62 30.80 -1.90
C TYR A 207 -2.30 30.74 -2.67
N LEU A 208 -1.87 29.52 -3.02
CA LEU A 208 -0.73 29.24 -3.87
C LEU A 208 -1.22 28.52 -5.13
N GLN A 209 -0.95 29.08 -6.30
CA GLN A 209 -1.31 28.45 -7.57
C GLN A 209 -0.48 27.18 -7.81
N HIS A 210 -1.15 26.04 -8.00
CA HIS A 210 -0.51 24.74 -8.27
C HIS A 210 -0.67 24.26 -9.72
N ALA A 211 -1.62 24.83 -10.47
CA ALA A 211 -1.94 24.47 -11.85
C ALA A 211 -2.30 25.74 -12.66
N GLU A 212 -2.27 25.65 -13.99
CA GLU A 212 -2.72 26.76 -14.85
C GLU A 212 -4.23 26.99 -14.70
N VAL A 213 -4.63 28.25 -14.82
CA VAL A 213 -5.98 28.72 -14.50
C VAL A 213 -6.78 28.89 -15.79
N THR A 214 -8.03 28.43 -15.77
CA THR A 214 -8.99 28.57 -16.87
C THR A 214 -10.19 29.38 -16.40
N SER A 215 -11.02 29.87 -17.32
CA SER A 215 -12.25 30.63 -16.97
C SER A 215 -13.25 29.83 -16.12
N GLY A 216 -13.12 28.50 -16.08
CA GLY A 216 -13.93 27.60 -15.25
C GLY A 216 -13.56 27.57 -13.77
N PHE A 217 -12.48 28.25 -13.35
CA PHE A 217 -12.06 28.27 -11.94
C PHE A 217 -12.96 29.18 -11.07
N PRO A 218 -13.02 28.94 -9.75
CA PRO A 218 -13.70 29.83 -8.82
C PRO A 218 -13.06 31.23 -8.75
N PRO A 219 -13.81 32.27 -8.35
CA PRO A 219 -13.24 33.60 -8.11
C PRO A 219 -12.10 33.58 -7.09
N LEU A 220 -11.11 34.45 -7.30
CA LEU A 220 -9.94 34.58 -6.42
C LEU A 220 -10.21 35.52 -5.25
N ASP A 221 -10.76 34.98 -4.17
CA ASP A 221 -11.21 35.78 -3.01
C ASP A 221 -10.33 35.65 -1.75
N PHE A 222 -9.16 35.03 -1.87
CA PHE A 222 -8.25 34.83 -0.74
C PHE A 222 -7.60 36.15 -0.38
N GLU A 223 -7.29 36.35 0.91
CA GLU A 223 -6.72 37.61 1.39
C GLU A 223 -5.32 37.86 0.79
N TYR A 224 -4.56 36.78 0.55
CA TYR A 224 -3.27 36.82 -0.14
C TYR A 224 -3.22 35.70 -1.18
N CYS A 225 -2.78 36.02 -2.40
CA CYS A 225 -2.73 35.08 -3.51
C CYS A 225 -1.34 35.16 -4.16
N VAL A 226 -0.67 34.01 -4.28
CA VAL A 226 0.56 33.88 -5.06
C VAL A 226 0.23 33.13 -6.34
N LEU A 227 0.34 33.85 -7.46
CA LEU A 227 0.17 33.33 -8.80
C LEU A 227 1.54 33.18 -9.46
N ARG A 228 1.65 32.24 -10.40
CA ARG A 228 2.91 31.96 -11.09
C ARG A 228 3.25 32.98 -12.16
N ASN A 229 2.22 33.56 -12.77
CA ASN A 229 2.37 34.37 -13.96
C ASN A 229 1.24 35.39 -14.11
N LYS A 230 1.49 36.40 -14.95
CA LYS A 230 0.57 37.49 -15.21
C LYS A 230 -0.67 37.03 -15.97
N LYS A 231 -0.53 36.04 -16.85
CA LYS A 231 -1.64 35.43 -17.57
C LYS A 231 -2.70 34.86 -16.62
N SER A 232 -2.29 34.14 -15.57
CA SER A 232 -3.20 33.61 -14.56
C SER A 232 -3.93 34.72 -13.81
N LEU A 233 -3.22 35.81 -13.48
CA LEU A 233 -3.84 37.00 -12.88
C LEU A 233 -4.91 37.58 -13.81
N ASP A 234 -4.60 37.76 -15.09
CA ASP A 234 -5.55 38.32 -16.03
C ASP A 234 -6.74 37.38 -16.29
N THR A 235 -6.53 36.05 -16.33
CA THR A 235 -7.62 35.07 -16.34
C THR A 235 -8.52 35.23 -15.11
N TYR A 236 -7.97 35.29 -13.89
CA TYR A 236 -8.78 35.50 -12.69
C TYR A 236 -9.57 36.82 -12.70
N LYS A 237 -9.03 37.89 -13.29
CA LYS A 237 -9.78 39.14 -13.48
C LYS A 237 -10.97 38.98 -14.41
N THR A 238 -10.90 38.10 -15.40
CA THR A 238 -12.07 37.79 -16.26
C THR A 238 -13.11 36.94 -15.54
N ILE A 239 -12.70 36.10 -14.59
CA ILE A 239 -13.59 35.24 -13.79
C ILE A 239 -14.44 36.06 -12.83
N GLY A 240 -13.88 37.13 -12.25
CA GLY A 240 -14.60 38.01 -11.33
C GLY A 240 -13.66 38.98 -10.57
N PRO A 241 -14.23 39.81 -9.68
CA PRO A 241 -13.44 40.72 -8.87
C PRO A 241 -12.48 39.96 -7.94
N ILE A 242 -11.24 40.44 -7.86
CA ILE A 242 -10.22 39.91 -6.96
C ILE A 242 -10.29 40.70 -5.65
N ALA A 243 -10.60 40.01 -4.55
CA ALA A 243 -10.86 40.66 -3.27
C ALA A 243 -9.60 40.94 -2.45
N GLY A 244 -8.55 40.11 -2.60
CA GLY A 244 -7.31 40.22 -1.83
C GLY A 244 -6.11 40.70 -2.63
N ARG A 245 -4.94 40.59 -2.00
CA ARG A 245 -3.66 41.02 -2.60
C ARG A 245 -3.08 39.90 -3.43
N VAL A 246 -2.64 40.22 -4.65
CA VAL A 246 -2.03 39.26 -5.56
C VAL A 246 -0.56 39.57 -5.78
N PHE A 247 0.25 38.53 -5.79
CA PHE A 247 1.68 38.57 -6.06
C PHE A 247 1.98 37.58 -7.18
N VAL A 248 2.73 38.03 -8.19
CA VAL A 248 3.20 37.17 -9.28
C VAL A 248 4.64 36.77 -8.97
N ILE A 249 4.83 35.53 -8.53
CA ILE A 249 6.13 35.02 -8.07
C ILE A 249 6.45 33.74 -8.84
N THR A 250 7.65 33.69 -9.43
CA THR A 250 8.10 32.48 -10.10
C THR A 250 8.43 31.37 -9.10
N ARG A 251 8.11 30.13 -9.49
CA ARG A 251 8.49 28.93 -8.73
C ARG A 251 9.94 28.51 -8.97
N TYR A 252 10.52 28.95 -10.09
CA TYR A 252 11.84 28.54 -10.55
C TYR A 252 12.93 29.12 -9.65
N THR A 253 13.93 28.28 -9.35
CA THR A 253 15.14 28.69 -8.65
C THR A 253 16.28 28.96 -9.64
N GLU A 254 16.23 28.31 -10.79
CA GLU A 254 17.19 28.49 -11.88
C GLU A 254 16.80 29.68 -12.75
N PRO A 255 17.79 30.34 -13.38
CA PRO A 255 17.52 31.40 -14.35
C PRO A 255 16.94 30.83 -15.65
N PHE A 256 16.17 31.67 -16.34
CA PHE A 256 15.68 31.37 -17.69
C PHE A 256 16.84 31.24 -18.69
N THR A 257 16.97 30.08 -19.34
CA THR A 257 18.10 29.73 -20.22
C THR A 257 17.84 30.10 -21.68
N ARG A 258 17.77 31.41 -21.97
CA ARG A 258 17.42 31.96 -23.31
C ARG A 258 18.36 31.52 -24.42
N GLU A 259 19.66 31.47 -24.13
CA GLU A 259 20.74 31.19 -25.08
C GLU A 259 20.63 29.82 -25.76
N LEU A 260 20.03 28.83 -25.10
CA LEU A 260 19.82 27.49 -25.68
C LEU A 260 18.64 27.45 -26.68
N LEU A 261 17.64 28.34 -26.54
CA LEU A 261 16.53 28.42 -27.49
C LEU A 261 16.96 28.97 -28.85
N VAL A 262 17.90 29.92 -28.85
CA VAL A 262 18.39 30.59 -30.07
C VAL A 262 19.52 29.81 -30.76
N ARG A 263 19.99 28.72 -30.15
CA ARG A 263 21.10 27.92 -30.67
C ARG A 263 20.69 27.18 -31.97
N PRO A 264 21.48 27.30 -33.05
CA PRO A 264 21.27 26.51 -34.25
C PRO A 264 21.60 25.03 -34.00
N ARG A 265 20.72 24.15 -34.47
CA ARG A 265 20.86 22.69 -34.39
C ARG A 265 21.07 22.13 -35.79
N GLY A 266 22.34 22.01 -36.19
CA GLY A 266 22.75 21.51 -37.51
C GLY A 266 23.20 20.04 -37.54
N GLN A 267 23.25 19.38 -36.38
CA GLN A 267 23.49 17.94 -36.25
C GLN A 267 22.15 17.20 -36.10
N LYS A 268 22.18 15.87 -36.09
CA LYS A 268 20.99 15.09 -35.75
C LYS A 268 20.53 15.41 -34.32
N VAL A 269 19.23 15.35 -34.09
CA VAL A 269 18.61 15.80 -32.84
C VAL A 269 17.87 14.67 -32.14
N THR A 270 17.81 14.73 -30.81
CA THR A 270 16.86 13.94 -30.03
C THR A 270 15.52 14.67 -30.00
N VAL A 271 14.43 13.94 -30.26
CA VAL A 271 13.05 14.42 -30.14
C VAL A 271 12.38 13.76 -28.96
N VAL A 272 11.80 14.57 -28.07
CA VAL A 272 11.06 14.09 -26.90
C VAL A 272 9.60 14.51 -27.02
N ILE A 273 8.69 13.54 -26.94
CA ILE A 273 7.25 13.75 -27.03
C ILE A 273 6.69 13.83 -25.60
N TYR A 274 5.91 14.88 -25.33
CA TYR A 274 5.27 15.16 -24.04
C TYR A 274 3.75 15.06 -24.15
N PRO A 275 3.18 13.84 -24.12
CA PRO A 275 1.74 13.64 -24.13
C PRO A 275 1.04 14.19 -22.88
N THR A 276 -0.22 14.59 -23.06
CA THR A 276 -1.14 14.89 -21.95
C THR A 276 -1.69 13.59 -21.35
N SER A 277 -2.54 13.70 -20.32
CA SER A 277 -3.14 12.51 -19.67
C SER A 277 -4.13 11.75 -20.56
N ARG A 278 -4.57 12.35 -21.66
CA ARG A 278 -5.43 11.72 -22.68
C ARG A 278 -4.72 11.84 -24.01
N ILE A 279 -4.70 10.77 -24.80
CA ILE A 279 -4.04 10.77 -26.10
C ILE A 279 -4.93 10.11 -27.15
N ILE A 280 -4.83 10.57 -28.39
CA ILE A 280 -5.35 9.88 -29.56
C ILE A 280 -4.24 8.97 -30.06
N VAL A 281 -4.32 7.70 -29.64
CA VAL A 281 -3.25 6.70 -29.81
C VAL A 281 -2.81 6.54 -31.26
N GLU A 282 -3.76 6.45 -32.18
CA GLU A 282 -3.47 6.24 -33.61
C GLU A 282 -2.72 7.44 -34.23
N MET A 283 -3.08 8.66 -33.83
CA MET A 283 -2.38 9.86 -34.29
C MET A 283 -0.96 9.96 -33.71
N LEU A 284 -0.78 9.55 -32.44
CA LEU A 284 0.56 9.46 -31.86
C LEU A 284 1.42 8.37 -32.54
N LYS A 285 0.83 7.25 -32.97
CA LYS A 285 1.55 6.25 -33.80
C LYS A 285 1.97 6.83 -35.15
N GLN A 286 1.08 7.56 -35.83
CA GLN A 286 1.43 8.21 -37.10
C GLN A 286 2.55 9.23 -36.90
N LEU A 287 2.50 10.01 -35.82
CA LEU A 287 3.55 10.95 -35.44
C LEU A 287 4.91 10.26 -35.29
N LEU A 288 4.96 9.10 -34.65
CA LEU A 288 6.19 8.31 -34.52
C LEU A 288 6.71 7.79 -35.86
N ILE A 289 5.81 7.43 -36.79
CA ILE A 289 6.19 6.99 -38.14
C ILE A 289 6.87 8.14 -38.90
N GLU A 290 6.27 9.33 -38.88
CA GLU A 290 6.83 10.52 -39.56
C GLU A 290 8.18 10.96 -38.95
N LEU A 291 8.31 10.92 -37.62
CA LEU A 291 9.60 11.25 -36.99
C LEU A 291 10.72 10.27 -37.33
N ARG A 292 10.40 9.01 -37.61
CA ARG A 292 11.40 7.99 -37.99
C ARG A 292 11.85 8.11 -39.42
N SER A 293 11.00 8.60 -40.32
CA SER A 293 11.38 8.85 -41.71
C SER A 293 12.29 10.09 -41.82
N ASN A 294 12.35 10.92 -40.78
CA ASN A 294 13.18 12.11 -40.73
C ASN A 294 14.66 11.80 -40.49
N SER A 295 15.48 11.96 -41.54
CA SER A 295 16.93 11.73 -41.50
C SER A 295 17.70 12.60 -40.49
N GLY A 296 17.11 13.72 -40.04
CA GLY A 296 17.68 14.60 -39.04
C GLY A 296 17.38 14.21 -37.58
N VAL A 297 16.52 13.21 -37.34
CA VAL A 297 16.21 12.72 -35.98
C VAL A 297 17.13 11.55 -35.65
N GLU A 298 17.87 11.64 -34.55
CA GLU A 298 18.73 10.57 -34.04
C GLU A 298 17.95 9.60 -33.16
N LYS A 299 17.13 10.16 -32.26
CA LYS A 299 16.50 9.43 -31.17
C LYS A 299 15.13 10.01 -30.85
N ILE A 300 14.17 9.12 -30.55
CA ILE A 300 12.82 9.50 -30.14
C ILE A 300 12.54 8.96 -28.74
N ILE A 301 12.09 9.83 -27.84
CA ILE A 301 11.73 9.50 -26.45
C ILE A 301 10.30 9.97 -26.18
N ILE A 302 9.52 9.20 -25.43
CA ILE A 302 8.23 9.63 -24.90
C ILE A 302 8.37 9.86 -23.39
N LYS A 303 8.10 11.10 -22.95
CA LYS A 303 8.03 11.44 -21.54
C LYS A 303 6.66 11.10 -21.00
N GLU A 304 6.61 10.18 -20.05
CA GLU A 304 5.36 9.66 -19.53
C GLU A 304 4.59 10.70 -18.71
N HIS A 305 3.29 10.79 -18.94
CA HIS A 305 2.41 11.54 -18.06
C HIS A 305 2.17 10.73 -16.77
N PRO A 306 2.38 11.30 -15.56
CA PRO A 306 2.25 10.56 -14.30
C PRO A 306 0.88 9.86 -14.10
N GLY A 307 -0.17 10.41 -14.70
CA GLY A 307 -1.53 9.85 -14.65
C GLY A 307 -1.89 8.85 -15.77
N ALA A 308 -1.04 8.66 -16.79
CA ALA A 308 -1.34 7.81 -17.95
C ALA A 308 -0.18 6.85 -18.34
N ALA A 309 0.93 6.88 -17.60
CA ALA A 309 2.16 6.13 -17.87
C ALA A 309 1.93 4.63 -18.20
N LYS A 310 1.16 3.93 -17.37
CA LYS A 310 0.90 2.49 -17.55
C LYS A 310 0.10 2.17 -18.81
N GLN A 311 -0.91 2.98 -19.12
CA GLN A 311 -1.75 2.77 -20.31
C GLN A 311 -0.98 3.08 -21.60
N LEU A 312 -0.14 4.11 -21.55
CA LEU A 312 0.69 4.52 -22.67
C LEU A 312 1.74 3.46 -23.02
N ARG A 313 2.47 2.90 -22.04
CA ARG A 313 3.49 1.87 -22.33
C ARG A 313 2.92 0.65 -23.04
N ASN A 314 1.77 0.15 -22.59
CA ASN A 314 1.14 -1.03 -23.18
C ASN A 314 0.72 -0.83 -24.64
N GLN A 315 0.35 0.40 -25.03
CA GLN A 315 -0.12 0.69 -26.39
C GLN A 315 1.00 0.85 -27.43
N PHE A 316 2.24 1.01 -26.98
CA PHE A 316 3.42 1.28 -27.81
C PHE A 316 4.54 0.25 -27.61
N GLU A 317 4.21 -0.91 -27.02
CA GLU A 317 5.10 -2.04 -26.90
C GLU A 317 5.54 -2.54 -28.29
N GLY A 318 6.85 -2.81 -28.47
CA GLY A 318 7.40 -3.24 -29.75
C GLY A 318 7.55 -2.15 -30.82
N VAL A 319 7.09 -0.91 -30.55
CA VAL A 319 7.20 0.17 -31.54
C VAL A 319 8.65 0.62 -31.67
N GLY A 320 9.52 0.52 -30.65
CA GLY A 320 10.93 0.94 -30.73
C GLY A 320 11.16 2.40 -30.32
N VAL A 321 10.48 2.83 -29.24
CA VAL A 321 10.58 4.18 -28.66
C VAL A 321 11.02 4.04 -27.20
N GLU A 322 11.86 4.95 -26.72
CA GLU A 322 12.27 4.97 -25.31
C GLU A 322 11.27 5.73 -24.44
N PHE A 323 11.08 5.28 -23.21
CA PHE A 323 10.18 5.93 -22.23
C PHE A 323 10.97 6.51 -21.06
N THR A 324 10.57 7.69 -20.59
CA THR A 324 11.15 8.31 -19.39
C THR A 324 10.07 8.91 -18.48
N CYS A 325 10.30 8.86 -17.17
CA CYS A 325 9.43 9.49 -16.17
C CYS A 325 9.78 10.97 -15.91
N ALA A 326 11.00 11.39 -16.24
CA ALA A 326 11.53 12.72 -15.98
C ALA A 326 11.81 13.49 -17.28
N ILE A 327 11.87 14.82 -17.22
CA ILE A 327 12.35 15.65 -18.33
C ILE A 327 13.84 15.31 -18.52
N PRO A 328 14.29 14.84 -19.70
CA PRO A 328 15.70 14.57 -19.95
C PRO A 328 16.57 15.82 -19.74
N GLU A 329 17.78 15.62 -19.21
CA GLU A 329 18.74 16.71 -18.99
C GLU A 329 19.49 17.08 -20.28
N ASP A 330 19.64 16.14 -21.21
CA ASP A 330 20.29 16.35 -22.51
C ASP A 330 19.50 17.31 -23.41
N ASP A 331 20.19 18.06 -24.28
CA ASP A 331 19.55 18.94 -25.26
C ASP A 331 18.69 18.14 -26.24
N HIS A 332 17.45 18.60 -26.45
CA HIS A 332 16.48 17.94 -27.30
C HIS A 332 15.44 18.92 -27.82
N ILE A 333 14.64 18.47 -28.78
CA ILE A 333 13.45 19.19 -29.25
C ILE A 333 12.22 18.54 -28.63
N ALA A 334 11.32 19.36 -28.09
CA ALA A 334 10.08 18.89 -27.51
C ALA A 334 8.92 18.97 -28.50
N ILE A 335 8.19 17.87 -28.65
CA ILE A 335 6.87 17.85 -29.28
C ILE A 335 5.82 17.72 -28.18
N VAL A 336 4.87 18.65 -28.13
CA VAL A 336 3.92 18.79 -27.02
C VAL A 336 2.50 18.88 -27.58
N GLY A 337 1.53 18.22 -26.92
CA GLY A 337 0.10 18.43 -27.19
C GLY A 337 -0.42 19.70 -26.51
N ASN A 338 -1.66 19.67 -25.99
CA ASN A 338 -2.24 20.76 -25.20
C ASN A 338 -1.75 20.74 -23.75
N SER A 339 -0.43 20.88 -23.52
CA SER A 339 0.19 20.82 -22.20
C SER A 339 0.92 22.10 -21.81
N SER A 340 0.69 22.57 -20.58
CA SER A 340 1.40 23.72 -20.02
C SER A 340 2.88 23.43 -19.70
N VAL A 341 3.32 22.16 -19.81
CA VAL A 341 4.74 21.80 -19.73
C VAL A 341 5.60 22.56 -20.74
N ALA A 342 5.01 23.03 -21.84
CA ALA A 342 5.66 23.88 -22.82
C ALA A 342 6.40 25.07 -22.17
N ILE A 343 5.81 25.72 -21.17
CA ILE A 343 6.43 26.86 -20.48
C ILE A 343 7.66 26.42 -19.67
N GLU A 344 7.59 25.25 -19.02
CA GLU A 344 8.73 24.71 -18.27
C GLU A 344 9.89 24.27 -19.18
N LEU A 345 9.58 23.77 -20.37
CA LEU A 345 10.58 23.39 -21.36
C LEU A 345 11.26 24.63 -21.95
N LEU A 346 10.47 25.66 -22.32
CA LEU A 346 11.00 26.94 -22.77
C LEU A 346 11.89 27.59 -21.70
N HIS A 347 11.48 27.55 -20.43
CA HIS A 347 12.29 28.06 -19.31
C HIS A 347 13.69 27.43 -19.27
N ARG A 348 13.78 26.12 -19.51
CA ARG A 348 15.03 25.35 -19.53
C ARG A 348 15.83 25.51 -20.81
N GLY A 349 15.34 26.28 -21.77
CA GLY A 349 16.01 26.46 -23.05
C GLY A 349 15.72 25.38 -24.10
N ILE A 350 14.70 24.55 -23.86
CA ILE A 350 14.29 23.46 -24.77
C ILE A 350 13.27 24.02 -25.78
N PRO A 351 13.53 23.95 -27.10
CA PRO A 351 12.60 24.41 -28.13
C PRO A 351 11.35 23.51 -28.19
N VAL A 352 10.17 24.13 -28.29
CA VAL A 352 8.87 23.46 -28.19
C VAL A 352 8.03 23.63 -29.46
N TYR A 353 7.68 22.50 -30.07
CA TYR A 353 6.76 22.43 -31.20
C TYR A 353 5.49 21.73 -30.75
N GLN A 354 4.34 22.28 -31.13
CA GLN A 354 3.05 21.71 -30.78
C GLN A 354 2.45 20.96 -31.95
N ASN A 355 2.08 19.72 -31.71
CA ASN A 355 1.26 18.94 -32.62
C ASN A 355 -0.02 18.58 -31.86
N PHE A 356 -1.14 19.07 -32.34
CA PHE A 356 -2.44 18.89 -31.68
C PHE A 356 -3.15 17.61 -32.11
N ASP A 357 -2.66 16.94 -33.16
CA ASP A 357 -3.33 15.78 -33.76
C ASP A 357 -3.46 14.59 -32.79
N PHE A 358 -2.50 14.43 -31.88
CA PHE A 358 -2.55 13.35 -30.89
C PHE A 358 -3.22 13.73 -29.56
N ASP A 359 -3.74 14.95 -29.43
CA ASP A 359 -4.38 15.44 -28.21
C ASP A 359 -5.89 15.64 -28.44
N PRO A 360 -6.78 15.03 -27.63
CA PRO A 360 -8.23 15.16 -27.83
C PRO A 360 -8.79 16.52 -27.42
N VAL A 361 -7.97 17.41 -26.85
CA VAL A 361 -8.38 18.78 -26.50
C VAL A 361 -8.30 19.69 -27.71
N CYS A 362 -9.18 20.69 -27.79
CA CYS A 362 -9.19 21.70 -28.85
C CYS A 362 -7.78 22.29 -29.10
N PRO A 363 -7.33 22.42 -30.36
CA PRO A 363 -6.01 22.96 -30.70
C PRO A 363 -5.71 24.32 -30.07
N ASP A 364 -4.45 24.51 -29.67
CA ASP A 364 -3.93 25.73 -29.05
C ASP A 364 -4.76 26.22 -27.85
N TYR A 365 -5.14 25.29 -26.98
CA TYR A 365 -5.99 25.53 -25.80
C TYR A 365 -5.48 26.68 -24.93
N TYR A 366 -4.16 26.78 -24.74
CA TYR A 366 -3.52 27.84 -23.95
C TYR A 366 -3.21 29.11 -24.76
N GLY A 367 -3.30 29.08 -26.09
CA GLY A 367 -2.97 30.21 -26.95
C GLY A 367 -1.46 30.44 -27.14
N PHE A 368 -0.63 29.41 -26.96
CA PHE A 368 0.83 29.51 -27.08
C PHE A 368 1.27 29.71 -28.53
N VAL A 369 0.66 29.00 -29.48
CA VAL A 369 0.98 29.14 -30.91
C VAL A 369 0.47 30.47 -31.43
N ARG A 370 -0.82 30.78 -31.22
CA ARG A 370 -1.43 32.06 -31.62
C ARG A 370 -0.77 33.26 -30.96
N GLY A 371 -0.25 33.09 -29.74
CA GLY A 371 0.54 34.11 -29.03
C GLY A 371 1.98 34.26 -29.54
N GLY A 372 2.44 33.40 -30.43
CA GLY A 372 3.79 33.40 -30.99
C GLY A 372 4.87 32.89 -30.03
N LEU A 373 4.50 32.14 -28.98
CA LEU A 373 5.44 31.57 -28.01
C LEU A 373 6.07 30.27 -28.50
N THR A 374 5.27 29.41 -29.11
CA THR A 374 5.71 28.13 -29.68
C THR A 374 5.33 28.05 -31.15
N PHE A 375 5.81 27.04 -31.85
CA PHE A 375 5.43 26.78 -33.23
C PHE A 375 4.47 25.60 -33.29
N GLU A 376 3.51 25.64 -34.20
CA GLU A 376 2.71 24.47 -34.58
C GLU A 376 3.47 23.67 -35.63
N VAL A 377 3.33 22.34 -35.57
CA VAL A 377 3.88 21.41 -36.55
C VAL A 377 2.86 20.33 -36.86
N ASP A 378 2.52 20.20 -38.13
CA ASP A 378 1.61 19.17 -38.61
C ASP A 378 2.37 17.85 -38.84
N LEU A 379 1.64 16.73 -38.84
CA LEU A 379 2.24 15.40 -39.06
C LEU A 379 3.15 15.33 -40.29
N THR A 380 2.73 15.91 -41.42
CA THR A 380 3.48 15.83 -42.69
C THR A 380 4.83 16.56 -42.63
N GLN A 381 4.95 17.58 -41.78
CA GLN A 381 6.16 18.37 -41.63
C GLN A 381 7.24 17.64 -40.81
N LEU A 382 6.83 16.68 -39.97
CA LEU A 382 7.72 15.93 -39.08
C LEU A 382 8.69 15.01 -39.81
N SER A 383 8.40 14.65 -41.06
CA SER A 383 9.27 13.86 -41.94
C SER A 383 10.53 14.61 -42.42
N SER A 384 10.59 15.93 -42.19
CA SER A 384 11.71 16.80 -42.55
C SER A 384 12.14 17.68 -41.38
N ALA A 385 13.27 18.40 -41.48
CA ALA A 385 13.73 19.26 -40.40
C ALA A 385 12.73 20.40 -40.11
N PHE A 386 11.88 20.21 -39.09
CA PHE A 386 10.83 21.14 -38.67
C PHE A 386 11.29 22.16 -37.61
N TRP A 387 12.47 21.93 -37.03
CA TRP A 387 13.02 22.80 -36.00
C TRP A 387 13.82 23.96 -36.58
N ARG A 388 13.79 25.08 -35.86
CA ARG A 388 14.52 26.31 -36.18
C ARG A 388 14.91 27.04 -34.89
N PRO A 389 16.00 27.82 -34.90
CA PRO A 389 16.33 28.73 -33.80
C PRO A 389 15.14 29.60 -33.45
N TYR A 390 14.88 29.78 -32.17
CA TYR A 390 13.87 30.74 -31.73
C TYR A 390 14.37 32.16 -31.96
N HIS A 391 13.46 33.04 -32.38
CA HIS A 391 13.68 34.48 -32.35
C HIS A 391 13.22 35.02 -31.01
N ALA A 392 14.01 34.78 -29.95
CA ALA A 392 13.73 35.27 -28.60
C ALA A 392 14.04 36.78 -28.49
N ASP A 393 13.47 37.60 -29.37
CA ASP A 393 13.61 39.05 -29.39
C ASP A 393 12.78 39.74 -28.29
N ALA A 394 12.81 41.07 -28.24
CA ALA A 394 12.06 41.83 -27.23
C ALA A 394 10.54 41.56 -27.27
N ARG A 395 9.99 41.29 -28.45
CA ARG A 395 8.56 41.00 -28.62
C ARG A 395 8.24 39.61 -28.08
N TRP A 396 9.01 38.59 -28.43
CA TRP A 396 8.83 37.24 -27.91
C TRP A 396 8.97 37.20 -26.38
N LEU A 397 10.01 37.87 -25.84
CA LEU A 397 10.24 37.97 -24.40
C LEU A 397 9.08 38.67 -23.68
N SER A 398 8.52 39.73 -24.27
CA SER A 398 7.37 40.44 -23.69
C SER A 398 6.14 39.53 -23.55
N THR A 399 5.97 38.57 -24.48
CA THR A 399 4.93 37.55 -24.40
C THR A 399 5.30 36.46 -23.39
N PHE A 400 6.55 35.99 -23.37
CA PHE A 400 6.99 34.89 -22.49
C PHE A 400 6.93 35.28 -21.01
N VAL A 401 7.29 36.52 -20.68
CA VAL A 401 7.14 37.12 -19.33
C VAL A 401 5.71 37.01 -18.79
N GLN A 402 4.70 37.02 -19.66
CA GLN A 402 3.30 36.86 -19.22
C GLN A 402 3.01 35.47 -18.64
N TRP A 403 3.81 34.47 -19.01
CA TRP A 403 3.63 33.06 -18.67
C TRP A 403 4.71 32.54 -17.71
N ASP A 404 5.90 33.11 -17.73
CA ASP A 404 6.98 32.85 -16.80
C ASP A 404 7.58 34.15 -16.29
N ALA A 405 7.27 34.47 -15.03
CA ALA A 405 7.75 35.68 -14.40
C ALA A 405 9.27 35.72 -14.21
N SER A 406 9.98 34.58 -14.29
CA SER A 406 11.46 34.54 -14.17
C SER A 406 12.20 35.14 -15.37
N ALA A 407 11.50 35.41 -16.48
CA ALA A 407 12.10 36.03 -17.65
C ALA A 407 12.42 37.53 -17.47
N ASN A 408 12.04 38.13 -16.33
CA ASN A 408 12.51 39.44 -15.89
C ASN A 408 12.56 39.53 -14.36
N ASP A 409 13.12 40.62 -13.82
CA ASP A 409 13.27 40.79 -12.36
C ASP A 409 12.02 41.36 -11.66
N ALA A 410 10.91 41.56 -12.37
CA ALA A 410 9.72 42.21 -11.79
C ALA A 410 9.12 41.40 -10.63
N TYR A 411 9.20 40.08 -10.70
CA TYR A 411 8.72 39.19 -9.63
C TYR A 411 9.47 39.36 -8.30
N LEU A 412 10.71 39.87 -8.31
CA LEU A 412 11.48 40.10 -7.09
C LEU A 412 10.83 41.17 -6.20
N THR A 413 10.19 42.16 -6.82
CA THR A 413 9.44 43.20 -6.11
C THR A 413 8.20 42.60 -5.44
N ASP A 414 7.42 41.80 -6.18
CA ASP A 414 6.26 41.09 -5.66
C ASP A 414 6.63 40.10 -4.56
N GLN A 415 7.75 39.39 -4.71
CA GLN A 415 8.28 38.49 -3.71
C GLN A 415 8.70 39.23 -2.43
N ALA A 416 9.44 40.34 -2.55
CA ALA A 416 9.83 41.15 -1.40
C ALA A 416 8.61 41.72 -0.67
N GLN A 417 7.60 42.20 -1.41
CA GLN A 417 6.35 42.69 -0.83
C GLN A 417 5.57 41.57 -0.15
N PHE A 418 5.48 40.39 -0.76
CA PHE A 418 4.81 39.24 -0.17
C PHE A 418 5.47 38.81 1.15
N VAL A 419 6.80 38.71 1.18
CA VAL A 419 7.56 38.37 2.39
C VAL A 419 7.33 39.41 3.49
N LYS A 420 7.27 40.70 3.14
CA LYS A 420 6.94 41.78 4.08
C LYS A 420 5.54 41.61 4.67
N GLU A 421 4.54 41.27 3.86
CA GLU A 421 3.17 41.01 4.34
C GLU A 421 3.10 39.79 5.25
N MET A 422 3.76 38.68 4.88
CA MET A 422 3.80 37.46 5.69
C MET A 422 4.53 37.70 7.01
N THR A 423 5.62 38.49 7.00
CA THR A 423 6.32 38.93 8.22
C THR A 423 5.39 39.76 9.11
N SER A 424 4.67 40.73 8.53
CA SER A 424 3.72 41.56 9.29
C SER A 424 2.59 40.72 9.92
N LEU A 425 2.05 39.75 9.20
CA LEU A 425 1.06 38.80 9.74
C LEU A 425 1.62 37.97 10.91
N ALA A 426 2.85 37.47 10.76
CA ALA A 426 3.53 36.72 11.82
C ALA A 426 3.76 37.59 13.06
N GLU A 427 4.14 38.86 12.88
CA GLU A 427 4.37 39.82 13.96
C GLU A 427 3.08 40.25 14.66
N LYS A 428 2.01 40.57 13.90
CA LYS A 428 0.68 40.90 14.44
C LYS A 428 0.14 39.78 15.32
N SER A 429 0.40 38.52 14.96
CA SER A 429 0.02 37.38 15.78
C SER A 429 0.84 37.26 17.07
N ARG A 430 2.13 37.62 17.03
CA ARG A 430 3.03 37.69 18.21
C ARG A 430 2.68 38.85 19.15
N THR A 431 2.14 39.95 18.64
CA THR A 431 1.75 41.14 19.43
C THR A 431 0.30 41.07 19.95
N ALA A 432 -0.62 40.46 19.20
CA ALA A 432 -1.99 40.15 19.65
C ALA A 432 -2.02 39.10 20.78
N THR A 433 -0.90 38.45 21.09
CA THR A 433 -0.78 37.50 22.20
C THR A 433 -0.65 38.17 23.60
N THR A 434 -0.97 39.46 23.74
CA THR A 434 -1.02 40.17 25.04
C THR A 434 -2.34 40.01 25.79
N THR A 435 -3.42 39.53 25.17
CA THR A 435 -4.58 38.94 25.86
C THR A 435 -4.58 37.43 25.69
N ARG A 436 -3.56 36.77 26.25
CA ARG A 436 -3.67 35.34 26.55
C ARG A 436 -4.90 35.13 27.44
N VAL A 437 -5.97 34.56 26.88
CA VAL A 437 -6.86 33.70 27.66
C VAL A 437 -5.93 32.72 28.35
N ARG A 438 -5.73 32.92 29.65
CA ARG A 438 -4.82 32.11 30.46
C ARG A 438 -5.33 30.67 30.37
N PRO A 439 -4.56 29.72 29.81
CA PRO A 439 -4.74 28.34 30.21
C PRO A 439 -4.54 28.33 31.73
N SER A 440 -5.44 27.69 32.47
CA SER A 440 -5.58 27.88 33.92
C SER A 440 -4.23 28.05 34.66
N MET A 441 -4.14 29.15 35.42
CA MET A 441 -2.92 29.63 36.09
C MET A 441 -2.26 28.63 37.04
N LYS A 442 -2.96 27.56 37.44
CA LYS A 442 -2.46 26.53 38.36
C LYS A 442 -1.27 25.74 37.79
N GLY A 443 -1.16 25.62 36.47
CA GLY A 443 -0.09 24.82 35.83
C GLY A 443 1.27 25.52 35.75
N ARG A 444 1.30 26.80 35.37
CA ARG A 444 2.56 27.53 35.09
C ARG A 444 3.27 28.03 36.36
N PHE A 445 2.53 28.48 37.38
CA PHE A 445 3.13 28.94 38.64
C PHE A 445 3.80 27.79 39.40
N ARG A 446 3.15 26.61 39.44
CA ARG A 446 3.71 25.40 40.05
C ARG A 446 5.01 24.92 39.38
N ALA A 447 5.14 25.05 38.06
CA ALA A 447 6.32 24.59 37.35
C ALA A 447 7.53 25.51 37.56
N ARG A 448 7.32 26.83 37.52
CA ARG A 448 8.41 27.82 37.66
C ARG A 448 8.88 27.98 39.11
N LEU A 449 7.97 27.93 40.09
CA LEU A 449 8.31 27.89 41.52
C LEU A 449 9.05 26.59 41.87
N LYS A 450 8.62 25.44 41.31
CA LYS A 450 9.36 24.17 41.44
C LYS A 450 10.77 24.29 40.89
N GLY A 451 10.99 24.91 39.73
CA GLY A 451 12.33 24.99 39.12
C GLY A 451 13.35 25.83 39.91
N VAL A 452 12.91 26.90 40.58
CA VAL A 452 13.80 27.78 41.37
C VAL A 452 14.03 27.21 42.78
N VAL A 453 12.98 26.75 43.46
CA VAL A 453 13.08 26.09 44.77
C VAL A 453 13.90 24.80 44.68
N LYS A 454 13.74 24.03 43.60
CA LYS A 454 14.49 22.78 43.35
C LYS A 454 15.99 23.04 43.17
N ARG A 455 16.39 24.12 42.50
CA ARG A 455 17.82 24.44 42.31
C ARG A 455 18.48 25.03 43.56
N GLY A 456 17.74 25.82 44.34
CA GLY A 456 18.20 26.29 45.65
C GLY A 456 18.33 25.15 46.68
N ALA A 457 17.33 24.28 46.76
CA ALA A 457 17.33 23.12 47.65
C ALA A 457 18.45 22.12 47.32
N ILE A 458 18.72 21.85 46.03
CA ILE A 458 19.81 20.95 45.61
C ILE A 458 21.19 21.47 46.06
N ARG A 459 21.46 22.77 45.94
CA ARG A 459 22.74 23.34 46.40
C ARG A 459 22.91 23.28 47.92
N LEU A 460 21.84 23.54 48.67
CA LEU A 460 21.85 23.54 50.13
C LEU A 460 21.96 22.10 50.71
N ILE A 461 21.35 21.12 50.04
CA ILE A 461 21.39 19.69 50.41
C ILE A 461 22.79 19.10 50.15
N ASN A 462 23.43 19.45 49.03
CA ASN A 462 24.79 19.00 48.71
C ASN A 462 25.86 19.64 49.62
N ALA A 463 25.65 20.88 50.07
CA ALA A 463 26.61 21.59 50.93
C ALA A 463 26.69 21.05 52.38
N ASN A 464 25.71 20.26 52.86
CA ASN A 464 25.70 19.76 54.24
C ASN A 464 25.26 18.28 54.34
N ARG A 465 25.96 17.42 53.58
CA ARG A 465 25.69 15.99 53.32
C ARG A 465 25.24 15.16 54.55
N LYS A 466 25.85 15.35 55.73
CA LYS A 466 25.56 14.55 56.94
C LYS A 466 24.28 14.97 57.70
N ARG A 467 23.86 16.25 57.62
CA ARG A 467 22.60 16.71 58.23
C ARG A 467 21.40 16.39 57.33
N SER A 468 21.60 16.44 56.01
CA SER A 468 20.58 16.15 55.00
C SER A 468 20.09 14.70 55.02
N SER A 469 21.00 13.72 55.18
CA SER A 469 20.61 12.30 55.22
C SER A 469 19.80 11.95 56.48
N ARG A 470 20.17 12.54 57.64
CA ARG A 470 19.41 12.37 58.88
C ARG A 470 18.01 13.02 58.80
N ALA A 471 17.90 14.20 58.21
CA ALA A 471 16.60 14.85 58.00
C ALA A 471 15.72 14.06 57.00
N ALA A 472 16.29 13.54 55.92
CA ALA A 472 15.58 12.72 54.95
C ALA A 472 15.06 11.40 55.57
N ASN A 473 15.91 10.71 56.34
CA ASN A 473 15.51 9.49 57.05
C ASN A 473 14.52 9.76 58.20
N PHE A 474 14.59 10.93 58.85
CA PHE A 474 13.63 11.35 59.87
C PHE A 474 12.25 11.71 59.28
N VAL A 475 12.22 12.38 58.11
CA VAL A 475 10.97 12.70 57.40
C VAL A 475 10.33 11.42 56.84
N LEU A 476 11.13 10.51 56.28
CA LEU A 476 10.64 9.23 55.74
C LEU A 476 10.14 8.28 56.85
N SER A 477 10.81 8.24 58.01
CA SER A 477 10.39 7.38 59.13
C SER A 477 9.14 7.89 59.85
N ARG A 478 8.87 9.21 59.84
CA ARG A 478 7.61 9.79 60.39
C ARG A 478 6.49 9.89 59.36
N ALA A 479 6.77 9.97 58.06
CA ALA A 479 5.73 9.99 57.01
C ALA A 479 4.93 8.68 56.91
N SER A 480 5.47 7.58 57.42
CA SER A 480 4.75 6.30 57.57
C SER A 480 3.48 6.41 58.42
N ARG A 481 3.38 7.42 59.32
CA ARG A 481 2.19 7.65 60.16
C ARG A 481 1.14 8.58 59.56
N ALA A 482 1.42 9.25 58.44
CA ALA A 482 0.49 10.18 57.78
C ALA A 482 0.15 9.70 56.35
N ALA A 483 -0.27 8.44 56.24
CA ALA A 483 -0.13 7.65 55.01
C ALA A 483 -1.11 7.92 53.85
N ASN A 484 -2.11 8.81 53.96
CA ASN A 484 -3.08 8.99 52.86
C ASN A 484 -2.96 10.28 52.02
N PHE A 485 -2.03 11.19 52.32
CA PHE A 485 -1.91 12.44 51.54
C PHE A 485 -0.62 12.58 50.70
N LEU A 486 0.42 11.75 50.92
CA LEU A 486 1.75 11.99 50.34
C LEU A 486 2.40 10.83 49.56
N SER A 487 1.72 9.69 49.35
CA SER A 487 2.36 8.50 48.75
C SER A 487 2.89 8.70 47.32
N ILE A 488 2.26 9.56 46.49
CA ILE A 488 2.70 9.81 45.11
C ILE A 488 3.92 10.75 45.02
N ASN A 489 4.06 11.69 45.98
CA ASN A 489 5.18 12.64 45.96
C ASN A 489 6.40 12.11 46.72
N ALA A 490 6.23 11.25 47.73
CA ALA A 490 7.35 10.65 48.46
C ALA A 490 8.15 9.66 47.59
N ASP A 491 7.46 8.81 46.82
CA ASP A 491 8.10 7.85 45.91
C ASP A 491 8.81 8.55 44.72
N ARG A 492 8.18 9.60 44.17
CA ARG A 492 8.83 10.43 43.14
C ARG A 492 9.99 11.27 43.68
N LEU A 493 9.93 11.72 44.94
CA LEU A 493 11.02 12.47 45.57
C LEU A 493 12.21 11.56 45.92
N GLY A 494 11.95 10.33 46.40
CA GLY A 494 12.98 9.32 46.65
C GLY A 494 13.73 8.92 45.39
N ARG A 495 13.02 8.63 44.29
CA ARG A 495 13.63 8.35 42.98
C ARG A 495 14.35 9.57 42.39
N PHE A 496 13.81 10.78 42.60
CA PHE A 496 14.44 12.02 42.13
C PHE A 496 15.74 12.33 42.88
N LEU A 497 15.81 12.07 44.19
CA LEU A 497 17.02 12.22 45.00
C LEU A 497 18.07 11.16 44.63
N LEU A 498 17.69 9.88 44.48
CA LEU A 498 18.61 8.82 44.04
C LEU A 498 19.20 9.07 42.64
N ALA A 499 18.42 9.66 41.74
CA ALA A 499 18.85 9.91 40.36
C ALA A 499 19.65 11.22 40.17
N ASN A 500 19.64 12.15 41.13
CA ASN A 500 20.23 13.48 40.96
C ASN A 500 21.10 13.95 42.15
N THR A 501 21.29 13.11 43.16
CA THR A 501 22.18 13.34 44.31
C THR A 501 22.80 12.00 44.76
N GLU A 502 24.01 12.00 45.30
CA GLU A 502 24.70 10.79 45.79
C GLU A 502 24.31 10.41 47.24
N VAL A 503 23.03 10.51 47.57
CA VAL A 503 22.53 10.20 48.92
C VAL A 503 21.94 8.79 48.92
N GLU A 504 22.51 7.89 49.74
CA GLU A 504 21.95 6.55 49.97
C GLU A 504 20.70 6.61 50.86
N ILE A 505 19.61 6.01 50.39
CA ILE A 505 18.32 5.93 51.10
C ILE A 505 17.99 4.45 51.30
N SER A 506 17.78 4.04 52.56
CA SER A 506 17.68 2.63 52.98
C SER A 506 16.27 2.14 53.29
N ALA A 507 15.21 2.86 52.92
CA ALA A 507 13.81 2.49 53.22
C ALA A 507 13.08 1.82 52.04
N PRO A 508 12.20 0.81 52.28
CA PRO A 508 11.57 0.01 51.23
C PRO A 508 10.38 0.73 50.57
N ILE A 509 10.36 0.79 49.23
CA ILE A 509 9.32 1.44 48.40
C ILE A 509 8.37 0.35 47.86
N TRP A 510 7.08 0.39 48.23
CA TRP A 510 6.05 -0.63 47.90
C TRP A 510 5.23 -0.35 46.61
N ARG A 511 4.73 -1.42 45.94
CA ARG A 511 3.96 -1.44 44.65
C ARG A 511 2.47 -1.85 44.83
N THR A 512 1.53 -0.97 44.38
CA THR A 512 0.15 -1.13 43.74
C THR A 512 -0.93 -2.09 44.34
N PRO A 513 -2.26 -2.11 43.98
CA PRO A 513 -3.04 -1.47 42.87
C PRO A 513 -4.51 -0.96 43.17
N LYS A 514 -5.11 -0.13 42.26
CA LYS A 514 -6.47 -0.27 41.63
C LYS A 514 -7.05 1.04 41.02
N GLN A 515 -7.53 0.89 39.77
CA GLN A 515 -8.62 1.56 39.03
C GLN A 515 -8.63 3.08 38.77
N THR A 516 -8.56 3.45 37.48
CA THR A 516 -9.79 3.63 36.67
C THR A 516 -9.46 3.57 35.18
N ALA A 517 -10.28 2.78 34.48
CA ALA A 517 -10.22 2.52 33.05
C ALA A 517 -10.60 3.74 32.20
N ASN A 518 -10.28 3.66 30.90
CA ASN A 518 -10.53 4.60 29.80
C ASN A 518 -9.51 5.72 29.59
N LYS A 519 -8.53 5.44 28.73
CA LYS A 519 -8.04 6.33 27.65
C LYS A 519 -6.99 5.62 26.78
N SER A 520 -7.38 5.11 25.62
CA SER A 520 -6.46 4.79 24.53
C SER A 520 -7.10 5.03 23.16
N ARG A 521 -7.31 6.29 22.80
CA ARG A 521 -7.54 6.71 21.40
C ARG A 521 -6.80 8.01 21.11
N ALA A 522 -5.49 7.86 20.99
CA ALA A 522 -4.53 8.76 20.36
C ALA A 522 -3.66 7.86 19.45
N SER A 523 -3.11 8.22 18.30
CA SER A 523 -3.26 9.36 17.41
C SER A 523 -2.51 8.98 16.12
N LYS A 524 -3.16 8.30 15.17
CA LYS A 524 -2.55 7.56 14.04
C LYS A 524 -1.79 8.38 12.96
N LYS A 525 -1.45 9.65 13.20
CA LYS A 525 -0.99 10.53 12.11
C LYS A 525 0.23 11.41 12.39
N VAL A 526 0.60 11.58 13.67
CA VAL A 526 1.97 12.02 14.05
C VAL A 526 2.95 10.85 13.95
N ILE A 527 2.44 9.62 14.02
CA ILE A 527 3.29 8.44 14.10
C ILE A 527 4.05 8.17 12.80
N HIS A 528 3.59 8.56 11.61
CA HIS A 528 4.21 8.04 10.38
C HIS A 528 5.65 8.54 10.08
N LYS A 529 6.03 9.77 10.46
CA LYS A 529 7.42 10.27 10.26
C LYS A 529 8.37 9.79 11.35
N ASP A 530 7.87 9.70 12.59
CA ASP A 530 8.61 9.13 13.71
C ASP A 530 8.65 7.60 13.64
N GLU A 531 7.66 6.93 13.03
CA GLU A 531 7.63 5.49 12.70
C GLU A 531 8.62 5.18 11.61
N ILE A 532 8.77 6.02 10.58
CA ILE A 532 9.79 5.81 9.54
C ILE A 532 11.18 5.93 10.17
N ARG A 533 11.44 6.98 10.97
CA ARG A 533 12.71 7.15 11.68
C ARG A 533 12.95 6.09 12.76
N LEU A 534 11.91 5.67 13.47
CA LEU A 534 11.97 4.62 14.48
C LEU A 534 12.17 3.25 13.84
N PHE A 535 11.52 2.99 12.69
CA PHE A 535 11.73 1.81 11.89
C PHE A 535 13.18 1.74 11.43
N GLU A 536 13.69 2.80 10.79
CA GLU A 536 15.08 2.91 10.35
C GLU A 536 16.06 2.73 11.53
N LEU A 537 15.78 3.35 12.68
CA LEU A 537 16.60 3.22 13.88
C LEU A 537 16.59 1.80 14.46
N LEU A 538 15.41 1.18 14.60
CA LEU A 538 15.28 -0.17 15.13
C LEU A 538 15.87 -1.21 14.18
N GLU A 539 15.62 -1.08 12.87
CA GLU A 539 16.22 -1.93 11.85
C GLU A 539 17.75 -1.82 11.88
N TYR A 540 18.27 -0.58 11.86
CA TYR A 540 19.71 -0.33 11.98
C TYR A 540 20.26 -0.92 13.28
N THR A 541 19.59 -0.70 14.41
CA THR A 541 20.05 -1.22 15.72
C THR A 541 20.09 -2.74 15.72
N LEU A 542 19.01 -3.41 15.31
CA LEU A 542 18.93 -4.87 15.25
C LEU A 542 19.97 -5.48 14.30
N ARG A 543 20.36 -4.75 13.25
CA ARG A 543 21.42 -5.16 12.33
C ARG A 543 22.83 -5.04 12.91
N GLN A 544 23.06 -4.05 13.78
CA GLN A 544 24.40 -3.75 14.33
C GLN A 544 24.67 -4.44 15.67
N VAL A 545 23.64 -4.75 16.45
CA VAL A 545 23.84 -5.42 17.74
C VAL A 545 24.19 -6.90 17.54
N PRO A 546 25.19 -7.42 18.27
CA PRO A 546 25.64 -8.81 18.10
C PRO A 546 24.60 -9.84 18.56
N ARG A 547 23.69 -9.46 19.48
CA ARG A 547 22.66 -10.33 20.05
C ARG A 547 21.29 -9.63 20.03
N PRO A 548 20.61 -9.58 18.88
CA PRO A 548 19.38 -8.80 18.72
C PRO A 548 18.21 -9.31 19.56
N ALA A 549 18.11 -10.61 19.82
CA ALA A 549 17.08 -11.16 20.71
C ALA A 549 17.27 -10.73 22.18
N GLU A 550 18.50 -10.78 22.71
CA GLU A 550 18.81 -10.28 24.05
C GLU A 550 18.54 -8.78 24.16
N TRP A 551 18.93 -8.02 23.12
CA TRP A 551 18.66 -6.59 23.06
C TRP A 551 17.17 -6.26 23.12
N LEU A 552 16.31 -7.01 22.43
CA LEU A 552 14.85 -6.83 22.46
C LEU A 552 14.28 -7.02 23.88
N LEU A 553 14.74 -8.04 24.59
CA LEU A 553 14.34 -8.30 25.99
C LEU A 553 14.80 -7.19 26.93
N MET A 554 16.06 -6.75 26.81
CA MET A 554 16.60 -5.65 27.62
C MET A 554 15.87 -4.33 27.35
N ASN A 555 15.58 -4.03 26.08
CA ASN A 555 14.82 -2.86 25.68
C ASN A 555 13.43 -2.83 26.33
N GLU A 556 12.74 -3.98 26.35
CA GLU A 556 11.42 -4.10 26.97
C GLU A 556 11.49 -3.94 28.49
N GLN A 557 12.47 -4.57 29.15
CA GLN A 557 12.69 -4.44 30.60
C GLN A 557 13.01 -3.00 31.02
N ALA A 558 13.84 -2.32 30.24
CA ALA A 558 14.20 -0.92 30.46
C ALA A 558 13.13 0.06 29.99
N ASN A 559 12.10 -0.42 29.27
CA ASN A 559 11.02 0.35 28.66
C ASN A 559 11.55 1.52 27.81
N VAL A 560 12.61 1.27 27.02
CA VAL A 560 13.25 2.29 26.17
C VAL A 560 12.38 2.59 24.95
N PHE A 561 11.88 1.56 24.27
CA PHE A 561 10.89 1.68 23.18
C PHE A 561 9.56 1.00 23.53
N ASN A 562 8.45 1.57 23.04
CA ASN A 562 7.12 1.01 23.22
C ASN A 562 7.00 -0.36 22.49
N PRO A 563 6.54 -1.44 23.16
CA PRO A 563 6.35 -2.77 22.55
C PRO A 563 5.54 -2.77 21.26
N ALA A 564 4.48 -1.96 21.15
CA ALA A 564 3.65 -1.85 19.96
C ALA A 564 4.45 -1.41 18.73
N ALA A 565 5.34 -0.42 18.92
CA ALA A 565 6.15 0.13 17.84
C ALA A 565 7.28 -0.82 17.43
N VAL A 566 7.84 -1.56 18.40
CA VAL A 566 8.82 -2.62 18.12
C VAL A 566 8.18 -3.76 17.34
N ILE A 567 7.00 -4.23 17.75
CA ILE A 567 6.25 -5.27 17.02
C ILE A 567 5.89 -4.80 15.60
N ALA A 568 5.39 -3.56 15.44
CA ALA A 568 5.08 -3.02 14.12
C ALA A 568 6.31 -2.95 13.20
N THR A 569 7.48 -2.62 13.75
CA THR A 569 8.75 -2.63 13.02
C THR A 569 9.12 -4.03 12.58
N LEU A 570 9.06 -5.01 13.49
CA LEU A 570 9.36 -6.41 13.19
C LEU A 570 8.39 -7.00 12.15
N GLU A 571 7.11 -6.64 12.21
CA GLU A 571 6.11 -7.05 11.20
C GLU A 571 6.41 -6.42 9.83
N LYS A 572 6.84 -5.15 9.78
CA LYS A 572 7.27 -4.52 8.53
C LYS A 572 8.55 -5.18 7.98
N MET A 573 9.55 -5.43 8.82
CA MET A 573 10.75 -6.21 8.44
C MET A 573 10.37 -7.59 7.91
N PHE A 574 9.34 -8.22 8.49
CA PHE A 574 8.83 -9.52 8.06
C PHE A 574 8.21 -9.44 6.68
N GLN A 575 7.39 -8.42 6.41
CA GLN A 575 6.80 -8.14 5.10
C GLN A 575 7.88 -7.86 4.04
N GLU A 576 8.94 -7.14 4.40
CA GLU A 576 10.08 -6.82 3.54
C GLU A 576 11.10 -7.96 3.39
N ARG A 577 10.88 -9.09 4.09
CA ARG A 577 11.76 -10.28 4.06
C ARG A 577 13.20 -9.96 4.50
N ASN A 578 13.34 -9.09 5.50
CA ASN A 578 14.63 -8.68 6.04
C ASN A 578 15.38 -9.88 6.67
N ASN A 579 16.65 -10.07 6.30
CA ASN A 579 17.45 -11.22 6.74
C ASN A 579 17.81 -11.19 8.23
N VAL A 580 17.82 -10.01 8.87
CA VAL A 580 18.08 -9.84 10.32
C VAL A 580 17.06 -10.61 11.16
N LEU A 581 15.83 -10.78 10.66
CA LEU A 581 14.78 -11.51 11.39
C LEU A 581 15.12 -12.97 11.65
N ASN A 582 15.93 -13.62 10.81
CA ASN A 582 16.35 -15.00 11.10
C ASN A 582 17.23 -15.07 12.34
N ILE A 583 18.10 -14.07 12.57
CA ILE A 583 18.93 -13.98 13.78
C ILE A 583 18.04 -13.70 14.99
N VAL A 584 17.05 -12.81 14.83
CA VAL A 584 16.05 -12.54 15.88
C VAL A 584 15.29 -13.83 16.22
N PHE A 585 14.70 -14.51 15.24
CA PHE A 585 13.95 -15.76 15.44
C PHE A 585 14.82 -16.86 16.05
N ASP A 586 16.08 -17.01 15.62
CA ASP A 586 16.98 -18.02 16.20
C ASP A 586 17.30 -17.74 17.68
N GLY A 587 17.27 -16.48 18.12
CA GLY A 587 17.41 -16.12 19.53
C GLY A 587 16.19 -16.43 20.41
N PHE A 588 15.02 -16.67 19.81
CA PHE A 588 13.76 -17.03 20.51
C PHE A 588 13.36 -18.49 20.24
N ARG A 589 14.27 -19.43 20.51
CA ARG A 589 13.97 -20.88 20.40
C ARG A 589 13.01 -21.40 21.46
N LYS A 590 12.97 -20.74 22.63
CA LYS A 590 12.04 -21.00 23.73
C LYS A 590 11.19 -19.77 23.98
N TRP A 591 9.96 -19.94 24.43
CA TRP A 591 9.08 -18.83 24.76
C TRP A 591 9.65 -18.01 25.94
N PRO A 592 9.89 -16.69 25.78
CA PRO A 592 10.39 -15.83 26.85
C PRO A 592 9.23 -15.37 27.75
N SER A 593 8.96 -16.13 28.81
CA SER A 593 7.87 -15.80 29.74
C SER A 593 7.99 -14.37 30.28
N GLY A 594 6.88 -13.63 30.24
CA GLY A 594 6.81 -12.24 30.72
C GLY A 594 7.22 -11.16 29.72
N SER A 595 7.69 -11.50 28.52
CA SER A 595 7.99 -10.52 27.46
C SER A 595 6.90 -10.47 26.40
N VAL A 596 6.34 -9.28 26.15
CA VAL A 596 5.32 -9.03 25.13
C VAL A 596 5.92 -9.10 23.74
N VAL A 597 7.04 -8.41 23.52
CA VAL A 597 7.71 -8.41 22.21
C VAL A 597 8.24 -9.81 21.92
N GLY A 598 8.87 -10.45 22.90
CA GLY A 598 9.38 -11.82 22.79
C GLY A 598 8.28 -12.85 22.54
N THR A 599 7.12 -12.73 23.19
CA THR A 599 5.95 -13.60 22.91
C THR A 599 5.47 -13.44 21.47
N TRP A 600 5.36 -12.21 21.00
CA TRP A 600 4.97 -11.95 19.61
C TRP A 600 5.99 -12.56 18.63
N VAL A 601 7.29 -12.36 18.87
CA VAL A 601 8.38 -12.92 18.03
C VAL A 601 8.35 -14.44 18.03
N TYR A 602 8.11 -15.06 19.19
CA TYR A 602 8.02 -16.52 19.33
C TYR A 602 6.85 -17.10 18.51
N LEU A 603 5.66 -16.52 18.62
CA LEU A 603 4.49 -16.93 17.82
C LEU A 603 4.71 -16.67 16.33
N LYS A 604 5.32 -15.54 15.96
CA LYS A 604 5.65 -15.22 14.57
C LYS A 604 6.70 -16.16 13.99
N ARG A 605 7.67 -16.58 14.79
CA ARG A 605 8.64 -17.64 14.44
C ARG A 605 7.92 -18.95 14.16
N ALA A 606 6.97 -19.36 15.01
CA ALA A 606 6.17 -20.57 14.79
C ALA A 606 5.40 -20.50 13.46
N GLU A 607 4.76 -19.35 13.17
CA GLU A 607 4.10 -19.09 11.89
C GLU A 607 5.08 -19.18 10.69
N TRP A 608 6.27 -18.60 10.83
CA TRP A 608 7.27 -18.50 9.77
C TRP A 608 7.97 -19.84 9.49
N GLY A 609 8.56 -20.48 10.49
CA GLY A 609 9.32 -21.72 10.30
C GLY A 609 8.48 -22.99 10.32
N ASN A 610 7.15 -22.85 10.38
CA ASN A 610 6.19 -23.95 10.52
C ASN A 610 6.51 -24.85 11.72
N PHE A 611 6.77 -24.24 12.88
CA PHE A 611 7.03 -24.98 14.11
C PHE A 611 5.71 -25.28 14.82
N VAL A 612 5.61 -26.48 15.40
CA VAL A 612 4.53 -26.83 16.31
C VAL A 612 4.89 -26.30 17.70
N VAL A 613 3.97 -25.55 18.30
CA VAL A 613 4.08 -25.11 19.69
C VAL A 613 3.47 -26.19 20.57
N ASP A 614 4.16 -26.59 21.63
CA ASP A 614 3.66 -27.57 22.59
C ASP A 614 2.32 -27.11 23.19
N PRO A 615 1.30 -27.99 23.30
CA PRO A 615 -0.02 -27.58 23.80
C PRO A 615 -0.01 -26.96 25.20
N ALA A 616 0.85 -27.44 26.12
CA ALA A 616 0.94 -26.87 27.46
C ALA A 616 1.66 -25.52 27.45
N GLU A 617 2.68 -25.36 26.61
CA GLU A 617 3.31 -24.04 26.39
C GLU A 617 2.32 -23.05 25.75
N LEU A 618 1.50 -23.49 24.79
CA LEU A 618 0.47 -22.67 24.15
C LEU A 618 -0.60 -22.22 25.14
N GLU A 619 -0.95 -23.05 26.12
CA GLU A 619 -1.88 -22.68 27.20
C GLU A 619 -1.28 -21.59 28.11
N ALA A 620 0.00 -21.72 28.46
CA ALA A 620 0.71 -20.72 29.23
C ALA A 620 0.83 -19.38 28.47
N ILE A 621 1.10 -19.44 27.15
CA ILE A 621 1.07 -18.26 26.28
C ILE A 621 -0.32 -17.65 26.24
N SER A 622 -1.37 -18.46 26.12
CA SER A 622 -2.76 -18.00 26.09
C SER A 622 -3.12 -17.23 27.36
N THR A 623 -2.77 -17.81 28.52
CA THR A 623 -2.93 -17.17 29.83
C THR A 623 -2.21 -15.84 29.91
N PHE A 624 -0.96 -15.77 29.43
CA PHE A 624 -0.19 -14.52 29.38
C PHE A 624 -0.85 -13.46 28.47
N VAL A 625 -1.31 -13.85 27.28
CA VAL A 625 -1.95 -12.95 26.32
C VAL A 625 -3.28 -12.41 26.85
N PHE A 626 -4.14 -13.26 27.43
CA PHE A 626 -5.42 -12.83 28.00
C PHE A 626 -5.22 -11.94 29.24
N GLY A 627 -4.19 -12.24 30.05
CA GLY A 627 -3.81 -11.45 31.23
C GLY A 627 -3.07 -10.14 30.93
N TYR A 628 -2.74 -9.85 29.67
CA TYR A 628 -1.95 -8.66 29.31
C TYR A 628 -2.73 -7.36 29.53
N GLU A 629 -2.51 -6.64 30.62
CA GLU A 629 -3.23 -5.39 30.99
C GLU A 629 -2.72 -4.10 30.31
N GLY A 630 -1.87 -4.20 29.28
CA GLY A 630 -1.32 -3.04 28.59
C GLY A 630 -2.28 -2.39 27.57
N ASP A 631 -1.74 -1.79 26.51
CA ASP A 631 -2.59 -1.09 25.54
C ASP A 631 -3.35 -2.05 24.61
N GLY A 632 -4.57 -1.65 24.22
CA GLY A 632 -5.45 -2.48 23.41
C GLY A 632 -4.94 -2.79 22.00
N HIS A 633 -4.01 -2.00 21.45
CA HIS A 633 -3.42 -2.28 20.14
C HIS A 633 -2.41 -3.42 20.21
N THR A 634 -1.50 -3.37 21.18
CA THR A 634 -0.57 -4.48 21.47
C THR A 634 -1.32 -5.77 21.81
N ARG A 635 -2.39 -5.67 22.62
CA ARG A 635 -3.26 -6.82 22.90
C ARG A 635 -3.86 -7.40 21.63
N ALA A 636 -4.38 -6.58 20.72
CA ALA A 636 -4.92 -7.05 19.45
C ALA A 636 -3.85 -7.78 18.60
N LEU A 637 -2.61 -7.29 18.57
CA LEU A 637 -1.52 -7.95 17.86
C LEU A 637 -1.20 -9.33 18.45
N LEU A 638 -1.14 -9.43 19.78
CA LEU A 638 -0.94 -10.71 20.48
C LEU A 638 -2.12 -11.68 20.26
N GLU A 639 -3.36 -11.23 20.43
CA GLU A 639 -4.56 -12.05 20.23
C GLU A 639 -4.64 -12.57 18.78
N ASN A 640 -4.29 -11.76 17.77
CA ASN A 640 -4.25 -12.22 16.38
C ASN A 640 -3.13 -13.25 16.11
N SER A 641 -1.94 -13.05 16.68
CA SER A 641 -0.85 -14.02 16.57
C SER A 641 -1.20 -15.32 17.29
N LEU A 642 -1.79 -15.25 18.48
CA LEU A 642 -2.24 -16.40 19.25
C LEU A 642 -3.33 -17.18 18.50
N LEU A 643 -4.37 -16.50 18.01
CA LEU A 643 -5.41 -17.14 17.21
C LEU A 643 -4.81 -17.84 15.97
N THR A 644 -3.82 -17.22 15.32
CA THR A 644 -3.14 -17.84 14.17
C THR A 644 -2.44 -19.14 14.57
N THR A 645 -1.77 -19.17 15.71
CA THR A 645 -1.10 -20.37 16.21
C THR A 645 -2.11 -21.44 16.64
N ILE A 646 -3.17 -21.07 17.36
CA ILE A 646 -4.24 -22.00 17.77
C ILE A 646 -4.90 -22.64 16.54
N LEU A 647 -5.25 -21.83 15.53
CA LEU A 647 -5.87 -22.32 14.31
C LEU A 647 -4.95 -23.24 13.51
N ARG A 648 -3.62 -23.15 13.66
CA ARG A 648 -2.67 -24.01 12.92
C ARG A 648 -2.32 -25.29 13.64
N SER A 649 -2.09 -25.22 14.95
CA SER A 649 -1.53 -26.32 15.75
C SER A 649 -2.12 -26.48 17.15
N GLY A 650 -3.02 -25.60 17.59
CA GLY A 650 -3.70 -25.74 18.89
C GLY A 650 -4.88 -26.72 18.85
N THR A 651 -5.62 -26.87 19.95
CA THR A 651 -6.85 -27.71 20.03
C THR A 651 -8.13 -26.87 19.81
N CYS A 652 -9.28 -27.51 19.59
CA CYS A 652 -10.56 -26.79 19.59
C CYS A 652 -10.94 -26.28 20.98
N ASP A 653 -10.55 -26.94 22.06
CA ASP A 653 -10.75 -26.43 23.42
C ASP A 653 -10.00 -25.12 23.66
N GLN A 654 -8.79 -25.00 23.11
CA GLN A 654 -8.02 -23.75 23.12
C GLN A 654 -8.67 -22.68 22.25
N LEU A 655 -9.30 -23.07 21.14
CA LEU A 655 -10.08 -22.15 20.30
C LEU A 655 -11.32 -21.64 21.04
N ASP A 656 -12.03 -22.51 21.77
CA ASP A 656 -13.18 -22.13 22.59
C ASP A 656 -12.75 -21.21 23.73
N SER A 657 -11.67 -21.57 24.42
CA SER A 657 -11.05 -20.72 25.46
C SER A 657 -10.66 -19.35 24.88
N PHE A 658 -10.13 -19.31 23.65
CA PHE A 658 -9.84 -18.06 22.97
C PHE A 658 -11.10 -17.21 22.77
N TRP A 659 -12.21 -17.78 22.32
CA TRP A 659 -13.44 -17.00 22.13
C TRP A 659 -14.05 -16.49 23.44
N LEU A 660 -13.89 -17.25 24.53
CA LEU A 660 -14.35 -16.86 25.86
C LEU A 660 -13.50 -15.73 26.47
N ASN A 661 -12.17 -15.78 26.29
CA ASN A 661 -11.24 -14.90 27.01
C ASN A 661 -10.68 -13.74 26.18
N ALA A 662 -10.62 -13.86 24.85
CA ALA A 662 -10.13 -12.79 23.99
C ALA A 662 -11.05 -11.57 24.07
N SER A 663 -10.45 -10.40 24.26
CA SER A 663 -11.19 -9.16 24.53
C SER A 663 -11.33 -8.28 23.29
N VAL A 664 -10.42 -8.38 22.32
CA VAL A 664 -10.36 -7.49 21.16
C VAL A 664 -10.74 -8.20 19.86
N VAL A 665 -10.18 -9.39 19.60
CA VAL A 665 -10.47 -10.19 18.42
C VAL A 665 -11.76 -10.97 18.64
N LYS A 666 -12.75 -10.76 17.76
CA LYS A 666 -14.10 -11.36 17.87
C LYS A 666 -14.49 -12.08 16.57
N LYS A 667 -15.23 -13.19 16.72
CA LYS A 667 -15.62 -14.11 15.62
C LYS A 667 -16.38 -13.41 14.49
N ASP A 668 -17.27 -12.47 14.81
CA ASP A 668 -18.09 -11.69 13.87
C ASP A 668 -17.29 -10.67 13.04
N LYS A 669 -16.12 -10.24 13.53
CA LYS A 669 -15.26 -9.23 12.88
C LYS A 669 -14.08 -9.82 12.12
N LEU A 670 -14.04 -11.14 11.99
CA LEU A 670 -13.00 -11.83 11.25
C LEU A 670 -13.10 -11.54 9.75
N SER A 671 -11.96 -11.40 9.09
CA SER A 671 -11.91 -11.43 7.63
C SER A 671 -12.34 -12.80 7.10
N ILE A 672 -12.82 -12.86 5.85
CA ILE A 672 -13.19 -14.13 5.21
C ILE A 672 -12.05 -15.18 5.26
N ASN A 673 -10.81 -14.71 5.09
CA ASN A 673 -9.53 -15.36 5.45
C ASN A 673 -9.59 -16.23 6.71
N ARG A 674 -9.93 -15.56 7.81
CA ARG A 674 -9.90 -16.13 9.16
C ARG A 674 -11.16 -16.93 9.45
N LYS A 675 -12.32 -16.51 8.93
CA LYS A 675 -13.56 -17.29 8.98
C LYS A 675 -13.35 -18.68 8.38
N ILE A 676 -12.75 -18.76 7.20
CA ILE A 676 -12.36 -20.02 6.57
C ILE A 676 -11.48 -20.84 7.51
N GLN A 677 -10.38 -20.30 8.04
CA GLN A 677 -9.49 -21.07 8.92
C GLN A 677 -10.18 -21.60 10.19
N VAL A 678 -11.14 -20.87 10.75
CA VAL A 678 -11.97 -21.35 11.87
C VAL A 678 -12.79 -22.57 11.44
N LEU A 679 -13.47 -22.52 10.29
CA LEU A 679 -14.22 -23.65 9.75
C LEU A 679 -13.31 -24.88 9.57
N ARG A 680 -12.13 -24.68 8.95
CA ARG A 680 -11.15 -25.76 8.76
C ARG A 680 -10.74 -26.39 10.09
N LYS A 681 -10.52 -25.57 11.12
CA LYS A 681 -10.13 -26.04 12.46
C LYS A 681 -11.21 -26.87 13.13
N LEU A 682 -12.46 -26.42 13.08
CA LEU A 682 -13.59 -27.19 13.60
C LEU A 682 -13.73 -28.53 12.87
N ARG A 683 -13.68 -28.52 11.53
CA ARG A 683 -13.87 -29.72 10.70
C ARG A 683 -12.76 -30.75 10.82
N CYS A 684 -11.53 -30.34 11.08
CA CYS A 684 -10.43 -31.27 11.29
C CYS A 684 -10.44 -31.89 12.70
N THR A 685 -11.37 -31.50 13.56
CA THR A 685 -11.49 -32.01 14.93
C THR A 685 -12.73 -32.90 15.05
N PRO A 686 -12.57 -34.21 15.31
CA PRO A 686 -13.69 -35.14 15.46
C PRO A 686 -14.71 -34.67 16.50
N GLY A 687 -16.00 -34.74 16.17
CA GLY A 687 -17.10 -34.36 17.07
C GLY A 687 -17.48 -32.87 17.03
N ARG A 688 -16.84 -32.07 16.17
CA ARG A 688 -17.15 -30.63 15.98
C ARG A 688 -17.81 -30.34 14.63
N GLU A 689 -18.25 -31.36 13.91
CA GLU A 689 -18.82 -31.25 12.56
C GLU A 689 -20.10 -30.41 12.55
N ALA A 690 -21.03 -30.67 13.48
CA ALA A 690 -22.29 -29.92 13.57
C ALA A 690 -22.08 -28.42 13.85
N GLU A 691 -21.08 -28.08 14.68
CA GLU A 691 -20.74 -26.68 14.94
C GLU A 691 -20.06 -26.02 13.73
N ALA A 692 -19.25 -26.77 12.99
CA ALA A 692 -18.67 -26.26 11.76
C ALA A 692 -19.76 -25.87 10.76
N GLU A 693 -20.78 -26.71 10.59
CA GLU A 693 -21.91 -26.42 9.70
C GLU A 693 -22.74 -25.22 10.21
N HIS A 694 -23.04 -25.15 11.51
CA HIS A 694 -23.72 -23.97 12.08
C HIS A 694 -22.91 -22.68 11.92
N THR A 695 -21.59 -22.76 12.13
CA THR A 695 -20.68 -21.62 11.93
C THR A 695 -20.60 -21.21 10.46
N LEU A 696 -20.68 -22.16 9.52
CA LEU A 696 -20.73 -21.87 8.09
C LEU A 696 -21.99 -21.08 7.75
N GLU A 697 -23.17 -21.55 8.19
CA GLU A 697 -24.44 -20.84 7.96
C GLU A 697 -24.40 -19.40 8.49
N ASP A 698 -23.85 -19.19 9.68
CA ASP A 698 -23.69 -17.85 10.27
C ASP A 698 -22.77 -16.96 9.41
N PHE A 699 -21.69 -17.52 8.88
CA PHE A 699 -20.78 -16.80 8.00
C PHE A 699 -21.41 -16.49 6.64
N GLU A 700 -22.17 -17.42 6.07
CA GLU A 700 -22.88 -17.23 4.80
C GLU A 700 -23.94 -16.13 4.89
N ARG A 701 -24.72 -16.07 5.99
CA ARG A 701 -25.72 -15.01 6.21
C ARG A 701 -25.14 -13.58 6.20
N GLN A 702 -23.85 -13.44 6.50
CA GLN A 702 -23.16 -12.16 6.58
C GLN A 702 -22.24 -11.90 5.38
N ALA A 703 -22.12 -12.87 4.46
CA ALA A 703 -21.18 -12.82 3.35
C ALA A 703 -21.76 -12.04 2.16
N SER A 704 -20.89 -11.28 1.51
CA SER A 704 -21.14 -10.76 0.16
C SER A 704 -21.22 -11.89 -0.88
N THR A 705 -21.71 -11.60 -2.08
CA THR A 705 -21.80 -12.58 -3.18
C THR A 705 -20.45 -13.17 -3.57
N PHE A 706 -19.38 -12.36 -3.58
CA PHE A 706 -18.03 -12.86 -3.84
C PHE A 706 -17.48 -13.67 -2.66
N GLU A 707 -17.78 -13.29 -1.43
CA GLU A 707 -17.39 -14.08 -0.25
C GLU A 707 -18.11 -15.44 -0.21
N LEU A 708 -19.37 -15.52 -0.66
CA LEU A 708 -20.08 -16.80 -0.85
C LEU A 708 -19.40 -17.67 -1.90
N LEU A 709 -19.04 -17.11 -3.06
CA LEU A 709 -18.24 -17.83 -4.07
C LEU A 709 -16.93 -18.35 -3.45
N LYS A 710 -16.28 -17.55 -2.61
CA LYS A 710 -15.03 -17.92 -1.94
C LYS A 710 -15.19 -19.02 -0.89
N LEU A 711 -16.29 -19.02 -0.13
CA LEU A 711 -16.62 -20.09 0.80
C LEU A 711 -16.85 -21.39 0.03
N ARG A 712 -17.71 -21.38 -1.00
CA ARG A 712 -17.95 -22.56 -1.85
C ARG A 712 -16.69 -23.09 -2.54
N ASN A 713 -15.84 -22.19 -3.05
CA ASN A 713 -14.54 -22.56 -3.61
C ASN A 713 -13.64 -23.22 -2.56
N THR A 714 -13.71 -22.77 -1.31
CA THR A 714 -12.94 -23.37 -0.22
C THR A 714 -13.48 -24.76 0.12
N GLU A 715 -14.81 -24.95 0.23
CA GLU A 715 -15.43 -26.27 0.43
C GLU A 715 -14.92 -27.27 -0.61
N PHE A 716 -14.95 -26.88 -1.88
CA PHE A 716 -14.48 -27.70 -2.99
C PHE A 716 -13.02 -28.07 -2.87
N LEU A 717 -12.15 -27.10 -2.59
CA LEU A 717 -10.71 -27.36 -2.41
C LEU A 717 -10.47 -28.30 -1.21
N GLU A 718 -11.24 -28.19 -0.12
CA GLU A 718 -11.15 -29.14 0.99
C GLU A 718 -11.64 -30.57 0.69
N GLY A 719 -12.03 -30.85 -0.56
CA GLY A 719 -12.46 -32.17 -1.02
C GLY A 719 -13.93 -32.46 -0.73
N ARG A 720 -14.73 -31.44 -0.39
CA ARG A 720 -16.18 -31.59 -0.23
C ARG A 720 -16.86 -31.54 -1.58
N VAL A 721 -17.91 -32.36 -1.73
CA VAL A 721 -18.70 -32.41 -2.96
C VAL A 721 -19.47 -31.11 -3.09
N VAL A 722 -19.15 -30.35 -4.14
CA VAL A 722 -19.92 -29.19 -4.57
C VAL A 722 -20.48 -29.52 -5.94
N GLU A 723 -21.79 -29.68 -6.03
CA GLU A 723 -22.46 -30.11 -7.25
C GLU A 723 -22.19 -29.13 -8.40
N GLY A 724 -21.86 -29.68 -9.58
CA GLY A 724 -21.53 -28.89 -10.77
C GLY A 724 -20.24 -28.07 -10.69
N TRP A 725 -19.41 -28.27 -9.66
CA TRP A 725 -18.21 -27.46 -9.45
C TRP A 725 -17.01 -27.95 -10.27
N HIS A 726 -16.90 -27.43 -11.50
CA HIS A 726 -15.78 -27.66 -12.40
C HIS A 726 -15.22 -26.33 -12.92
N HIS A 727 -13.99 -26.35 -13.45
CA HIS A 727 -13.19 -25.15 -13.75
C HIS A 727 -13.95 -24.11 -14.57
N GLN A 728 -14.54 -24.53 -15.69
CA GLN A 728 -15.30 -23.64 -16.59
C GLN A 728 -16.57 -23.05 -15.94
N HIS A 729 -17.28 -23.81 -15.11
CA HIS A 729 -18.45 -23.29 -14.38
C HIS A 729 -18.04 -22.20 -13.39
N VAL A 730 -16.92 -22.43 -12.70
CA VAL A 730 -16.41 -21.50 -11.68
C VAL A 730 -15.82 -20.24 -12.31
N GLU A 731 -15.22 -20.33 -13.50
CA GLU A 731 -14.87 -19.15 -14.31
C GLU A 731 -16.09 -18.26 -14.59
N HIS A 732 -17.21 -18.86 -15.00
CA HIS A 732 -18.44 -18.11 -15.26
C HIS A 732 -18.97 -17.43 -14.00
N GLN A 733 -18.99 -18.13 -12.86
CA GLN A 733 -19.39 -17.52 -11.59
C GLN A 733 -18.45 -16.39 -11.18
N PHE A 734 -17.13 -16.56 -11.34
CA PHE A 734 -16.15 -15.51 -11.04
C PHE A 734 -16.41 -14.25 -11.85
N SER A 735 -16.62 -14.35 -13.16
CA SER A 735 -16.93 -13.20 -14.03
C SER A 735 -18.20 -12.44 -13.60
N GLN A 736 -19.17 -13.14 -13.00
CA GLN A 736 -20.44 -12.55 -12.57
C GLN A 736 -20.38 -11.84 -11.22
N VAL A 737 -19.67 -12.43 -10.25
CA VAL A 737 -19.76 -11.99 -8.84
C VAL A 737 -18.48 -11.36 -8.31
N ALA A 738 -17.34 -11.49 -9.00
CA ALA A 738 -16.12 -10.83 -8.59
C ALA A 738 -16.23 -9.30 -8.72
N PRO A 739 -15.49 -8.53 -7.89
CA PRO A 739 -15.39 -7.09 -8.05
C PRO A 739 -15.06 -6.70 -9.50
N ARG A 740 -15.76 -5.69 -10.04
CA ARG A 740 -15.74 -5.32 -11.47
C ARG A 740 -14.35 -5.30 -12.11
N ASN A 741 -13.37 -4.70 -11.45
CA ASN A 741 -12.00 -4.63 -11.98
C ASN A 741 -11.35 -6.01 -12.10
N LEU A 742 -11.59 -6.91 -11.14
CA LEU A 742 -11.06 -8.28 -11.18
C LEU A 742 -11.73 -9.09 -12.30
N ALA A 743 -13.05 -8.94 -12.46
CA ALA A 743 -13.78 -9.57 -13.55
C ALA A 743 -13.27 -9.08 -14.92
N GLN A 744 -13.05 -7.78 -15.08
CA GLN A 744 -12.48 -7.20 -16.31
C GLN A 744 -11.06 -7.71 -16.60
N GLU A 745 -10.17 -7.74 -15.60
CA GLU A 745 -8.83 -8.29 -15.77
C GLU A 745 -8.86 -9.80 -16.07
N PHE A 746 -9.78 -10.54 -15.45
CA PHE A 746 -9.98 -11.97 -15.75
C PHE A 746 -10.38 -12.17 -17.22
N GLU A 747 -11.39 -11.43 -17.70
CA GLU A 747 -11.85 -11.49 -19.08
C GLU A 747 -10.77 -11.07 -20.08
N ALA A 748 -9.94 -10.08 -19.73
CA ALA A 748 -8.89 -9.58 -20.60
C ALA A 748 -7.62 -10.46 -20.63
N HIS A 749 -7.23 -11.04 -19.50
CA HIS A 749 -5.90 -11.64 -19.34
C HIS A 749 -5.92 -13.15 -19.08
N LEU A 750 -6.97 -13.69 -18.45
CA LEU A 750 -7.02 -15.11 -18.05
C LEU A 750 -7.88 -15.92 -18.99
N ARG A 751 -9.12 -15.47 -19.27
CA ARG A 751 -10.06 -16.20 -20.12
C ARG A 751 -9.47 -16.54 -21.50
N PRO A 752 -8.78 -15.63 -22.22
CA PRO A 752 -8.21 -15.97 -23.52
C PRO A 752 -7.18 -17.10 -23.46
N VAL A 753 -6.36 -17.13 -22.41
CA VAL A 753 -5.37 -18.19 -22.18
C VAL A 753 -6.08 -19.51 -21.86
N TYR A 754 -7.07 -19.48 -20.98
CA TYR A 754 -7.84 -20.68 -20.63
C TYR A 754 -8.58 -21.25 -21.84
N ASP A 755 -9.18 -20.41 -22.67
CA ASP A 755 -9.88 -20.84 -23.87
C ASP A 755 -8.92 -21.43 -24.92
N ALA A 756 -7.74 -20.82 -25.10
CA ALA A 756 -6.71 -21.35 -25.99
C ALA A 756 -6.14 -22.71 -25.52
N LEU A 757 -6.05 -22.93 -24.21
CA LEU A 757 -5.55 -24.18 -23.63
C LEU A 757 -6.66 -25.22 -23.39
N ARG A 758 -7.94 -24.84 -23.49
CA ARG A 758 -9.11 -25.65 -23.15
C ARG A 758 -9.10 -27.05 -23.73
N PRO A 759 -8.78 -27.26 -25.03
CA PRO A 759 -8.82 -28.59 -25.63
C PRO A 759 -7.84 -29.57 -24.97
N ARG A 760 -6.83 -29.06 -24.25
CA ARG A 760 -5.80 -29.85 -23.57
C ARG A 760 -6.03 -29.95 -22.06
N MET A 761 -7.07 -29.31 -21.51
CA MET A 761 -7.40 -29.30 -20.07
C MET A 761 -8.06 -30.62 -19.60
N GLU A 762 -7.56 -31.77 -20.04
CA GLU A 762 -8.13 -33.09 -19.75
C GLU A 762 -8.01 -33.53 -18.29
N LEU A 763 -7.10 -32.89 -17.54
CA LEU A 763 -6.82 -33.18 -16.14
C LEU A 763 -7.11 -31.96 -15.24
N MET A 764 -7.81 -30.94 -15.75
CA MET A 764 -8.03 -29.68 -15.03
C MET A 764 -9.03 -29.81 -13.87
N ASN A 765 -9.90 -30.82 -13.90
CA ASN A 765 -10.94 -31.04 -12.89
C ASN A 765 -10.68 -32.33 -12.10
N VAL A 766 -9.41 -32.69 -11.93
CA VAL A 766 -8.95 -33.90 -11.22
C VAL A 766 -9.58 -34.07 -9.82
N ARG A 767 -9.97 -32.95 -9.20
CA ARG A 767 -10.67 -32.87 -7.91
C ARG A 767 -12.15 -33.23 -7.98
N ALA A 768 -12.81 -32.81 -9.06
CA ALA A 768 -14.24 -32.99 -9.24
C ALA A 768 -14.57 -34.34 -9.87
N TYR A 769 -13.69 -34.84 -10.75
CA TYR A 769 -13.92 -36.06 -11.52
C TYR A 769 -12.86 -37.12 -11.20
N PRO A 770 -13.20 -38.14 -10.39
CA PRO A 770 -12.30 -39.25 -10.08
C PRO A 770 -11.77 -40.00 -11.32
N SER A 771 -12.48 -39.92 -12.45
CA SER A 771 -12.03 -40.46 -13.73
C SER A 771 -10.78 -39.78 -14.27
N GLU A 772 -10.62 -38.46 -14.09
CA GLU A 772 -9.42 -37.73 -14.51
C GLU A 772 -8.21 -38.14 -13.66
N ALA A 773 -8.39 -38.25 -12.34
CA ALA A 773 -7.33 -38.76 -11.45
C ALA A 773 -6.92 -40.19 -11.83
N LYS A 774 -7.91 -41.07 -12.06
CA LYS A 774 -7.67 -42.44 -12.52
C LYS A 774 -6.92 -42.48 -13.86
N HIS A 775 -7.27 -41.58 -14.79
CA HIS A 775 -6.60 -41.47 -16.08
C HIS A 775 -5.12 -41.11 -15.90
N PHE A 776 -4.80 -40.12 -15.06
CA PHE A 776 -3.41 -39.77 -14.74
C PHE A 776 -2.64 -40.96 -14.13
N TRP A 777 -3.24 -41.67 -13.16
CA TRP A 777 -2.61 -42.83 -12.54
C TRP A 777 -2.31 -43.95 -13.53
N GLN A 778 -3.24 -44.25 -14.42
CA GLN A 778 -3.07 -45.26 -15.46
C GLN A 778 -1.96 -44.88 -16.43
N MET A 779 -1.88 -43.60 -16.81
CA MET A 779 -0.81 -43.08 -17.68
C MET A 779 0.57 -43.22 -17.02
N ALA A 780 0.71 -42.81 -15.75
CA ALA A 780 1.96 -42.92 -15.01
C ALA A 780 2.38 -44.39 -14.78
N GLN A 781 1.43 -45.26 -14.42
CA GLN A 781 1.70 -46.67 -14.22
C GLN A 781 2.09 -47.38 -15.52
N ARG A 782 1.41 -47.05 -16.63
CA ARG A 782 1.75 -47.55 -17.96
C ARG A 782 3.17 -47.13 -18.36
N ALA A 783 3.53 -45.87 -18.17
CA ALA A 783 4.88 -45.39 -18.48
C ALA A 783 5.96 -46.12 -17.67
N LEU A 784 5.72 -46.40 -16.38
CA LEU A 784 6.63 -47.22 -15.57
C LEU A 784 6.78 -48.64 -16.12
N ASN A 785 5.66 -49.31 -16.44
CA ASN A 785 5.65 -50.69 -16.95
C ASN A 785 6.33 -50.81 -18.32
N GLU A 786 6.06 -49.85 -19.22
CA GLU A 786 6.65 -49.79 -20.56
C GLU A 786 8.08 -49.20 -20.55
N ARG A 787 8.56 -48.72 -19.40
CA ARG A 787 9.83 -48.00 -19.23
C ARG A 787 9.95 -46.79 -20.16
N ALA A 788 8.82 -46.12 -20.39
CA ALA A 788 8.71 -44.91 -21.17
C ALA A 788 8.87 -43.66 -20.27
N PRO A 789 9.45 -42.56 -20.79
CA PRO A 789 9.54 -41.32 -20.04
C PRO A 789 8.16 -40.70 -19.82
N LEU A 790 7.94 -40.11 -18.64
CA LEU A 790 6.80 -39.27 -18.34
C LEU A 790 7.21 -38.19 -17.34
N SER A 791 6.68 -36.99 -17.48
CA SER A 791 6.91 -35.90 -16.55
C SER A 791 5.65 -35.09 -16.24
N MET A 792 5.52 -34.70 -14.98
CA MET A 792 4.49 -33.75 -14.54
C MET A 792 5.16 -32.55 -13.88
N ILE A 793 5.05 -31.38 -14.50
CA ILE A 793 5.59 -30.11 -14.01
C ILE A 793 4.46 -29.15 -13.63
N ARG A 794 4.60 -28.42 -12.52
CA ARG A 794 3.60 -27.45 -12.07
C ARG A 794 4.17 -26.03 -12.07
N LEU A 795 3.35 -25.08 -12.51
CA LEU A 795 3.68 -23.66 -12.57
C LEU A 795 2.70 -22.89 -11.69
N SER A 796 3.18 -22.31 -10.59
CA SER A 796 2.40 -21.52 -9.65
C SER A 796 2.96 -20.09 -9.56
N ASP A 797 2.66 -19.35 -8.49
CA ASP A 797 3.04 -17.94 -8.38
C ASP A 797 4.57 -17.69 -8.43
N GLY A 798 5.37 -18.63 -7.93
CA GLY A 798 6.83 -18.53 -7.98
C GLY A 798 7.39 -18.66 -9.39
N GLU A 799 6.75 -19.47 -10.24
CA GLU A 799 7.24 -19.80 -11.57
C GLU A 799 7.07 -18.66 -12.59
N GLY A 800 6.42 -17.55 -12.23
CA GLY A 800 6.50 -16.29 -12.99
C GLY A 800 7.95 -15.84 -13.24
N TYR A 801 8.88 -16.23 -12.35
CA TYR A 801 10.33 -16.07 -12.49
C TYR A 801 10.91 -16.65 -13.80
N LEU A 802 10.26 -17.64 -14.40
CA LEU A 802 10.75 -18.38 -15.58
C LEU A 802 10.37 -17.72 -16.92
N PHE A 803 9.69 -16.58 -16.90
CA PHE A 803 9.17 -15.94 -18.11
C PHE A 803 9.88 -14.60 -18.35
N PRO A 804 10.54 -14.43 -19.53
CA PRO A 804 11.37 -13.27 -19.80
C PRO A 804 10.58 -12.04 -20.27
N ASP A 805 9.32 -12.21 -20.70
CA ASP A 805 8.47 -11.15 -21.25
C ASP A 805 8.14 -10.09 -20.17
N ARG A 806 8.00 -10.50 -18.90
CA ARG A 806 7.87 -9.62 -17.72
C ARG A 806 6.69 -8.66 -17.83
N ASN A 807 5.60 -9.11 -18.43
CA ASN A 807 4.36 -8.36 -18.58
C ASN A 807 3.78 -7.93 -17.22
N HIS A 808 3.92 -8.82 -16.24
CA HIS A 808 3.38 -8.65 -14.90
C HIS A 808 4.43 -8.87 -13.81
N PHE A 809 5.47 -9.68 -14.02
CA PHE A 809 6.46 -10.01 -13.00
C PHE A 809 7.80 -9.27 -13.20
N HIS A 810 8.11 -8.33 -12.31
CA HIS A 810 9.21 -7.38 -12.53
C HIS A 810 10.54 -7.82 -11.92
N GLN A 811 11.63 -7.09 -12.23
CA GLN A 811 12.98 -7.41 -11.71
C GLN A 811 13.05 -7.36 -10.16
N GLU A 812 12.29 -6.47 -9.54
CA GLU A 812 12.19 -6.40 -8.07
C GLU A 812 11.51 -7.64 -7.48
N ASP A 813 10.52 -8.19 -8.18
CA ASP A 813 9.82 -9.41 -7.80
C ASP A 813 10.75 -10.62 -7.86
N ILE A 814 11.55 -10.73 -8.92
CA ILE A 814 12.64 -11.71 -9.08
C ILE A 814 13.60 -11.63 -7.91
N ALA A 815 14.19 -10.45 -7.67
CA ALA A 815 15.14 -10.26 -6.58
C ALA A 815 14.53 -10.60 -5.22
N ASN A 816 13.25 -10.26 -4.99
CA ASN A 816 12.52 -10.62 -3.78
C ASN A 816 12.38 -12.15 -3.63
N ARG A 817 12.04 -12.86 -4.71
CA ARG A 817 11.93 -14.32 -4.71
C ARG A 817 13.25 -15.02 -4.45
N GLU A 818 14.35 -14.55 -5.02
CA GLU A 818 15.67 -15.14 -4.78
C GLU A 818 16.10 -15.01 -3.32
N ARG A 819 15.94 -13.81 -2.73
CA ARG A 819 16.16 -13.62 -1.29
C ARG A 819 15.23 -14.48 -0.45
N HIS A 820 13.98 -14.65 -0.88
CA HIS A 820 13.03 -15.50 -0.19
C HIS A 820 13.45 -16.97 -0.22
N TRP A 821 13.75 -17.54 -1.40
CA TRP A 821 14.06 -18.96 -1.57
C TRP A 821 15.45 -19.32 -1.05
N TRP A 822 16.44 -18.48 -1.31
CA TRP A 822 17.86 -18.83 -1.20
C TRP A 822 18.64 -17.92 -0.25
N GLY A 823 18.03 -16.86 0.28
CA GLY A 823 18.68 -15.90 1.17
C GLY A 823 19.66 -14.95 0.47
N THR A 824 19.82 -15.10 -0.85
CA THR A 824 20.73 -14.29 -1.67
C THR A 824 20.16 -14.12 -3.07
N GLU A 825 20.57 -13.05 -3.74
CA GLU A 825 20.33 -12.85 -5.17
C GLU A 825 21.39 -13.58 -6.00
N LEU A 826 21.00 -14.03 -7.19
CA LEU A 826 21.88 -14.79 -8.09
C LEU A 826 22.66 -13.88 -9.06
N PRO A 827 23.87 -14.28 -9.47
CA PRO A 827 24.51 -13.71 -10.65
C PRO A 827 23.64 -13.85 -11.90
N THR A 828 23.71 -12.88 -12.81
CA THR A 828 22.88 -12.85 -14.02
C THR A 828 23.05 -14.09 -14.90
N ASP A 829 24.26 -14.60 -15.04
CA ASP A 829 24.54 -15.77 -15.90
C ASP A 829 23.89 -17.04 -15.34
N LEU A 830 24.07 -17.28 -14.03
CA LEU A 830 23.47 -18.41 -13.33
C LEU A 830 21.93 -18.34 -13.37
N ARG A 831 21.36 -17.14 -13.20
CA ARG A 831 19.92 -16.91 -13.33
C ARG A 831 19.42 -17.27 -14.73
N SER A 832 20.08 -16.74 -15.76
CA SER A 832 19.70 -16.99 -17.16
C SER A 832 19.81 -18.46 -17.52
N GLU A 833 20.83 -19.15 -17.02
CA GLU A 833 21.04 -20.58 -17.16
C GLU A 833 19.89 -21.39 -16.54
N ILE A 834 19.53 -21.09 -15.29
CA ILE A 834 18.40 -21.74 -14.59
C ILE A 834 17.09 -21.52 -15.34
N ILE A 835 16.82 -20.29 -15.77
CA ILE A 835 15.60 -19.95 -16.53
C ILE A 835 15.55 -20.77 -17.83
N ARG A 836 16.65 -20.80 -18.59
CA ARG A 836 16.73 -21.56 -19.84
C ARG A 836 16.46 -23.05 -19.63
N GLU A 837 17.10 -23.66 -18.65
CA GLU A 837 16.96 -25.10 -18.39
C GLU A 837 15.59 -25.48 -17.85
N ALA A 838 15.03 -24.69 -16.95
CA ALA A 838 13.69 -24.93 -16.44
C ALA A 838 12.63 -24.75 -17.54
N ARG A 839 12.78 -23.76 -18.43
CA ARG A 839 11.92 -23.60 -19.60
C ARG A 839 12.02 -24.77 -20.57
N GLN A 840 13.22 -25.32 -20.78
CA GLN A 840 13.41 -26.52 -21.59
C GLN A 840 12.65 -27.71 -20.98
N ALA A 841 12.76 -27.90 -19.66
CA ALA A 841 12.02 -28.96 -18.97
C ALA A 841 10.50 -28.80 -19.12
N ILE A 842 9.97 -27.57 -19.08
CA ILE A 842 8.55 -27.29 -19.30
C ILE A 842 8.14 -27.58 -20.75
N ALA A 843 8.98 -27.23 -21.72
CA ALA A 843 8.69 -27.45 -23.14
C ALA A 843 8.63 -28.93 -23.50
N GLU A 844 9.36 -29.78 -22.79
CA GLU A 844 9.37 -31.23 -22.97
C GLU A 844 8.38 -31.97 -22.05
N ALA A 845 7.66 -31.25 -21.18
CA ALA A 845 6.80 -31.87 -20.19
C ALA A 845 5.57 -32.55 -20.82
N ASP A 846 5.15 -33.68 -20.24
CA ASP A 846 4.00 -34.45 -20.73
C ASP A 846 2.70 -33.97 -20.08
N VAL A 847 2.78 -33.52 -18.82
CA VAL A 847 1.68 -32.87 -18.09
C VAL A 847 2.17 -31.57 -17.47
N VAL A 848 1.45 -30.47 -17.72
CA VAL A 848 1.78 -29.14 -17.17
C VAL A 848 0.60 -28.60 -16.35
N GLY A 849 0.83 -28.38 -15.06
CA GLY A 849 -0.09 -27.69 -14.16
C GLY A 849 0.03 -26.18 -14.28
N ILE A 850 -1.08 -25.48 -14.52
CA ILE A 850 -1.15 -24.01 -14.64
C ILE A 850 -2.08 -23.41 -13.59
N PRO A 851 -1.95 -22.10 -13.24
CA PRO A 851 -2.83 -21.46 -12.29
C PRO A 851 -4.31 -21.57 -12.70
N ALA A 852 -5.11 -22.26 -11.88
CA ALA A 852 -6.55 -22.44 -12.09
C ALA A 852 -7.37 -21.28 -11.50
N ILE A 853 -8.62 -21.11 -11.94
CA ILE A 853 -9.54 -20.07 -11.43
C ILE A 853 -9.70 -20.13 -9.90
N TYR A 854 -9.63 -21.33 -9.32
CA TYR A 854 -9.72 -21.57 -7.88
C TYR A 854 -8.69 -20.77 -7.08
N ARG A 855 -7.50 -20.55 -7.66
CA ARG A 855 -6.41 -19.76 -7.05
C ARG A 855 -6.77 -18.28 -6.98
N PHE A 856 -7.36 -17.72 -8.02
CA PHE A 856 -7.76 -16.31 -8.06
C PHE A 856 -8.91 -16.03 -7.09
N ILE A 857 -9.90 -16.93 -6.97
CA ILE A 857 -10.95 -16.81 -5.94
C ILE A 857 -10.35 -16.86 -4.53
N ARG A 858 -9.43 -17.81 -4.27
CA ARG A 858 -8.78 -17.93 -2.97
C ARG A 858 -8.00 -16.69 -2.57
N ASP A 859 -7.30 -16.06 -3.51
CA ASP A 859 -6.29 -15.06 -3.20
C ASP A 859 -6.84 -13.62 -3.14
N HIS A 860 -8.08 -13.41 -3.60
CA HIS A 860 -8.71 -12.09 -3.66
C HIS A 860 -9.88 -11.93 -2.69
N SER A 861 -10.23 -10.69 -2.35
CA SER A 861 -11.38 -10.32 -1.52
C SER A 861 -12.11 -9.14 -2.13
N GLU A 862 -13.24 -8.74 -1.55
CA GLU A 862 -14.02 -7.54 -1.96
C GLU A 862 -13.18 -6.25 -2.05
N SER A 863 -12.14 -6.13 -1.21
CA SER A 863 -11.24 -4.98 -1.22
C SER A 863 -10.15 -5.03 -2.30
N SER A 864 -9.99 -6.16 -3.01
CA SER A 864 -8.97 -6.32 -4.04
C SER A 864 -9.28 -5.43 -5.24
N ARG A 865 -8.25 -4.76 -5.78
CA ARG A 865 -8.39 -3.80 -6.89
C ARG A 865 -7.89 -4.30 -8.23
N SER A 866 -7.03 -5.31 -8.22
CA SER A 866 -6.40 -5.92 -9.39
C SER A 866 -5.97 -7.35 -9.06
N LEU A 867 -5.96 -8.24 -10.06
CA LEU A 867 -5.40 -9.59 -9.99
C LEU A 867 -3.88 -9.54 -9.76
N GLY A 868 -3.21 -8.48 -10.23
CA GLY A 868 -1.77 -8.23 -10.08
C GLY A 868 -1.38 -7.38 -8.87
N GLN A 869 -2.30 -7.11 -7.94
CA GLN A 869 -2.01 -6.21 -6.80
C GLN A 869 -0.92 -6.76 -5.85
N SER A 870 -0.79 -8.08 -5.75
CA SER A 870 0.19 -8.77 -4.91
C SER A 870 1.31 -9.38 -5.74
N LEU A 871 2.47 -9.62 -5.11
CA LEU A 871 3.59 -10.34 -5.73
C LEU A 871 3.15 -11.72 -6.26
N GLN A 872 2.33 -12.44 -5.50
CA GLN A 872 1.80 -13.74 -5.91
C GLN A 872 0.88 -13.60 -7.13
N GLY A 873 -0.03 -12.61 -7.11
CA GLY A 873 -0.93 -12.34 -8.22
C GLY A 873 -0.19 -12.03 -9.52
N ARG A 874 0.84 -11.18 -9.45
CA ARG A 874 1.73 -10.91 -10.60
C ARG A 874 2.40 -12.16 -11.14
N GLY A 875 2.88 -13.04 -10.24
CA GLY A 875 3.48 -14.31 -10.63
C GLY A 875 2.53 -15.24 -11.37
N LEU A 876 1.28 -15.37 -10.89
CA LEU A 876 0.25 -16.19 -11.54
C LEU A 876 -0.11 -15.64 -12.93
N LEU A 877 -0.28 -14.31 -13.05
CA LEU A 877 -0.55 -13.64 -14.33
C LEU A 877 0.59 -13.86 -15.32
N GLU A 878 1.83 -13.72 -14.88
CA GLU A 878 3.01 -13.91 -15.73
C GLU A 878 3.07 -15.34 -16.28
N VAL A 879 2.87 -16.36 -15.42
CA VAL A 879 2.80 -17.77 -15.85
C VAL A 879 1.74 -17.95 -16.93
N LEU A 880 0.51 -17.47 -16.71
CA LEU A 880 -0.57 -17.63 -17.69
C LEU A 880 -0.27 -16.88 -19.00
N SER A 881 0.32 -15.69 -18.93
CA SER A 881 0.68 -14.91 -20.12
C SER A 881 1.76 -15.59 -20.98
N GLY A 882 2.64 -16.38 -20.36
CA GLY A 882 3.80 -16.96 -21.03
C GLY A 882 3.69 -18.45 -21.33
N VAL A 883 2.90 -19.23 -20.58
CA VAL A 883 2.92 -20.71 -20.65
C VAL A 883 2.54 -21.23 -22.03
N GLY A 884 1.57 -20.60 -22.70
CA GLY A 884 1.13 -20.99 -24.04
C GLY A 884 2.23 -20.93 -25.11
N LYS A 885 3.28 -20.13 -24.88
CA LYS A 885 4.42 -19.97 -25.80
C LYS A 885 5.49 -21.06 -25.64
N ILE A 886 5.47 -21.82 -24.54
CA ILE A 886 6.52 -22.78 -24.21
C ILE A 886 6.04 -24.22 -24.12
N VAL A 887 4.79 -24.45 -23.71
CA VAL A 887 4.28 -25.80 -23.48
C VAL A 887 4.13 -26.57 -24.80
N SER A 888 4.57 -27.82 -24.85
CA SER A 888 4.41 -28.68 -26.03
C SER A 888 2.94 -28.76 -26.46
N PRO A 889 2.62 -28.74 -27.77
CA PRO A 889 1.26 -28.96 -28.28
C PRO A 889 0.64 -30.28 -27.81
N SER A 890 1.45 -31.30 -27.51
CA SER A 890 0.99 -32.62 -27.04
C SER A 890 0.85 -32.74 -25.53
N ALA A 891 1.26 -31.73 -24.76
CA ALA A 891 1.20 -31.80 -23.30
C ALA A 891 -0.25 -31.65 -22.81
N LEU A 892 -0.61 -32.46 -21.83
CA LEU A 892 -1.88 -32.32 -21.11
C LEU A 892 -1.79 -31.18 -20.09
N ILE A 893 -2.89 -30.45 -19.92
CA ILE A 893 -2.98 -29.32 -19.00
C ILE A 893 -3.82 -29.71 -17.78
N THR A 894 -3.31 -29.38 -16.60
CA THR A 894 -3.98 -29.57 -15.30
C THR A 894 -3.85 -28.29 -14.47
N GLU A 895 -4.36 -28.29 -13.23
CA GLU A 895 -4.19 -27.18 -12.29
C GLU A 895 -2.81 -27.20 -11.60
N ASP A 896 -2.30 -26.03 -11.19
CA ASP A 896 -1.02 -25.90 -10.48
C ASP A 896 -0.99 -26.61 -9.12
N LYS A 897 -2.17 -26.89 -8.55
CA LYS A 897 -2.37 -27.62 -7.29
C LYS A 897 -2.80 -29.08 -7.47
N VAL A 898 -2.56 -29.65 -8.66
CA VAL A 898 -2.78 -31.09 -8.95
C VAL A 898 -2.04 -32.00 -7.97
N ASN A 899 -0.88 -31.57 -7.48
CA ASN A 899 -0.10 -32.32 -6.49
C ASN A 899 -0.88 -32.52 -5.19
N VAL A 900 -1.67 -31.54 -4.77
CA VAL A 900 -2.46 -31.66 -3.53
C VAL A 900 -3.65 -32.59 -3.77
N ALA A 901 -4.31 -32.48 -4.92
CA ALA A 901 -5.41 -33.37 -5.29
C ALA A 901 -4.97 -34.84 -5.39
N LEU A 902 -3.79 -35.10 -5.96
CA LEU A 902 -3.31 -36.46 -6.23
C LEU A 902 -2.49 -37.05 -5.09
N PHE A 903 -1.65 -36.27 -4.40
CA PHE A 903 -0.59 -36.81 -3.53
C PHE A 903 -0.78 -36.48 -2.05
N SER A 904 -1.86 -35.79 -1.65
CA SER A 904 -2.11 -35.46 -0.23
C SER A 904 -2.12 -36.69 0.67
N ASP A 905 -2.68 -37.79 0.18
CA ASP A 905 -2.58 -39.10 0.82
C ASP A 905 -1.40 -39.86 0.18
N PRO A 906 -0.30 -40.12 0.92
CA PRO A 906 0.83 -40.89 0.40
C PRO A 906 0.40 -42.26 -0.17
N ALA A 907 -0.63 -42.91 0.39
CA ALA A 907 -1.04 -44.24 -0.01
C ALA A 907 -1.48 -44.33 -1.49
N THR A 908 -1.90 -43.21 -2.08
CA THR A 908 -2.22 -43.10 -3.51
C THR A 908 -1.03 -43.42 -4.43
N LEU A 909 0.20 -43.29 -3.94
CA LEU A 909 1.42 -43.58 -4.70
C LEU A 909 1.78 -45.06 -4.73
N LEU A 910 1.16 -45.91 -3.90
CA LEU A 910 1.49 -47.34 -3.79
C LEU A 910 1.51 -48.07 -5.14
N PRO A 911 0.51 -47.91 -6.04
CA PRO A 911 0.53 -48.59 -7.34
C PRO A 911 1.74 -48.19 -8.21
N LEU A 912 2.18 -46.94 -8.13
CA LEU A 912 3.38 -46.47 -8.85
C LEU A 912 4.66 -47.00 -8.19
N ILE A 913 4.73 -46.98 -6.86
CA ILE A 913 5.88 -47.51 -6.09
C ILE A 913 6.09 -49.00 -6.39
N GLU A 914 5.01 -49.78 -6.48
CA GLU A 914 5.05 -51.21 -6.77
C GLU A 914 5.45 -51.52 -8.22
N SER A 915 5.04 -50.66 -9.16
CA SER A 915 5.36 -50.80 -10.59
C SER A 915 6.77 -50.30 -10.92
N ALA A 916 7.33 -49.41 -10.09
CA ALA A 916 8.65 -48.83 -10.31
C ALA A 916 9.78 -49.82 -10.01
N ARG A 917 10.83 -49.78 -10.83
CA ARG A 917 12.08 -50.53 -10.56
C ARG A 917 12.78 -50.02 -9.30
N LYS A 918 12.76 -48.70 -9.11
CA LYS A 918 13.33 -47.97 -7.98
C LYS A 918 12.59 -46.66 -7.80
N VAL A 919 12.40 -46.25 -6.56
CA VAL A 919 11.87 -44.93 -6.21
C VAL A 919 13.02 -44.02 -5.79
N THR A 920 13.12 -42.84 -6.40
CA THR A 920 14.10 -41.81 -6.02
C THR A 920 13.37 -40.56 -5.57
N ILE A 921 13.64 -40.09 -4.35
CA ILE A 921 13.04 -38.86 -3.81
C ILE A 921 14.10 -37.76 -3.75
N LEU A 922 13.88 -36.67 -4.50
CA LEU A 922 14.68 -35.44 -4.45
C LEU A 922 13.91 -34.41 -3.62
N SER A 923 14.30 -34.21 -2.37
CA SER A 923 13.65 -33.22 -1.51
C SER A 923 14.59 -32.65 -0.46
N SER A 924 14.17 -31.55 0.17
CA SER A 924 14.92 -31.00 1.30
C SER A 924 14.58 -31.66 2.64
N VAL A 925 13.60 -32.55 2.67
CA VAL A 925 13.13 -33.23 3.87
C VAL A 925 14.12 -34.32 4.29
N VAL A 926 14.34 -34.47 5.59
CA VAL A 926 15.21 -35.52 6.13
C VAL A 926 14.58 -36.89 5.88
N PRO A 927 15.30 -37.87 5.27
CA PRO A 927 14.71 -39.15 4.87
C PRO A 927 13.97 -39.92 5.97
N ALA A 928 14.41 -39.80 7.23
CA ALA A 928 13.79 -40.47 8.38
C ALA A 928 12.38 -39.95 8.73
N THR A 929 11.97 -38.81 8.18
CA THR A 929 10.66 -38.20 8.43
C THR A 929 9.61 -38.55 7.36
N LEU A 930 10.01 -39.28 6.31
CA LEU A 930 9.11 -39.65 5.22
C LEU A 930 8.04 -40.67 5.68
N PRO A 931 6.86 -40.70 5.02
CA PRO A 931 5.83 -41.70 5.30
C PRO A 931 6.33 -43.15 5.19
N SER A 932 5.79 -44.02 6.04
CA SER A 932 6.19 -45.44 6.14
C SER A 932 6.08 -46.23 4.83
N ILE A 933 5.19 -45.84 3.93
CA ILE A 933 5.06 -46.46 2.60
C ILE A 933 6.36 -46.44 1.80
N PHE A 934 7.21 -45.43 1.99
CA PHE A 934 8.48 -45.30 1.28
C PHE A 934 9.56 -46.17 1.92
N HIS A 935 9.52 -46.34 3.24
CA HIS A 935 10.41 -47.26 3.95
C HIS A 935 10.16 -48.73 3.57
N ASN A 936 8.94 -49.04 3.15
CA ASN A 936 8.55 -50.37 2.67
C ASN A 936 8.79 -50.58 1.17
N ALA A 937 9.25 -49.56 0.44
CA ALA A 937 9.55 -49.70 -0.98
C ALA A 937 10.75 -50.64 -1.18
N ARG A 938 10.66 -51.55 -2.17
CA ARG A 938 11.72 -52.54 -2.45
C ARG A 938 13.10 -51.92 -2.66
N ARG A 939 13.15 -50.72 -3.23
CA ARG A 939 14.38 -49.98 -3.49
C ARG A 939 14.09 -48.48 -3.47
N LEU A 940 14.42 -47.84 -2.35
CA LEU A 940 14.32 -46.39 -2.16
C LEU A 940 15.71 -45.76 -2.18
N GLU A 941 15.84 -44.68 -2.93
CA GLU A 941 17.00 -43.79 -2.93
C GLU A 941 16.53 -42.37 -2.56
N THR A 942 17.29 -41.65 -1.74
CA THR A 942 16.98 -40.27 -1.40
C THR A 942 18.14 -39.36 -1.75
N ILE A 943 17.87 -38.29 -2.51
CA ILE A 943 18.82 -37.24 -2.80
C ILE A 943 18.37 -36.00 -2.04
N THR A 944 19.08 -35.72 -0.96
CA THR A 944 18.83 -34.54 -0.14
C THR A 944 19.31 -33.28 -0.85
N ILE A 945 18.46 -32.25 -0.93
CA ILE A 945 18.80 -30.93 -1.46
C ILE A 945 18.73 -29.85 -0.37
N PRO A 946 19.44 -28.71 -0.52
CA PRO A 946 19.33 -27.59 0.40
C PRO A 946 17.89 -27.10 0.56
N THR A 947 17.46 -26.89 1.80
CA THR A 947 16.12 -26.35 2.09
C THR A 947 16.00 -24.86 1.74
N HIS A 948 14.76 -24.39 1.69
CA HIS A 948 14.43 -22.98 1.48
C HIS A 948 14.90 -22.14 2.67
N TYR A 949 15.33 -20.89 2.42
CA TYR A 949 15.79 -19.97 3.46
C TYR A 949 14.82 -19.82 4.66
N LYS A 950 13.50 -19.94 4.41
CA LYS A 950 12.43 -19.87 5.41
C LYS A 950 12.41 -21.06 6.38
N THR A 951 12.73 -22.25 5.90
CA THR A 951 12.68 -23.52 6.66
C THR A 951 14.05 -23.93 7.21
N MET A 952 15.10 -23.13 6.98
CA MET A 952 16.46 -23.42 7.47
C MET A 952 16.56 -23.56 8.99
N LEU A 953 15.62 -23.01 9.77
CA LEU A 953 15.62 -23.14 11.22
C LEU A 953 14.86 -24.40 11.72
N ASN A 954 14.24 -25.15 10.83
CA ASN A 954 13.45 -26.34 11.15
C ASN A 954 14.30 -27.61 10.94
N GLU A 955 14.27 -28.54 11.90
CA GLU A 955 15.14 -29.71 11.96
C GLU A 955 14.66 -30.86 11.04
N SER A 956 13.40 -30.86 10.62
CA SER A 956 12.88 -31.81 9.63
C SER A 956 13.43 -31.58 8.22
N TYR A 957 14.22 -30.52 8.03
CA TYR A 957 14.78 -30.11 6.75
C TYR A 957 16.30 -30.06 6.78
N SER A 958 16.89 -30.36 5.63
CA SER A 958 18.32 -30.45 5.44
C SER A 958 18.93 -29.08 5.19
N ARG A 959 19.81 -28.68 6.11
CA ARG A 959 20.57 -27.43 6.04
C ARG A 959 21.84 -27.65 5.22
N SER A 960 22.21 -26.65 4.44
CA SER A 960 23.45 -26.63 3.66
C SER A 960 24.08 -25.25 3.76
N PRO A 961 25.43 -25.14 3.80
CA PRO A 961 26.11 -23.85 3.79
C PRO A 961 25.93 -23.10 2.46
N GLN A 962 25.65 -23.80 1.36
CA GLN A 962 25.34 -23.21 0.06
C GLN A 962 23.89 -23.47 -0.34
N ALA A 963 23.24 -22.45 -0.91
CA ALA A 963 21.89 -22.56 -1.43
C ALA A 963 21.82 -23.43 -2.69
N LEU A 964 20.63 -24.00 -2.96
CA LEU A 964 20.41 -24.97 -4.04
C LEU A 964 20.90 -24.53 -5.44
N PRO A 965 20.74 -23.28 -5.90
CA PRO A 965 21.23 -22.83 -7.21
C PRO A 965 22.75 -22.94 -7.40
N PHE A 966 23.53 -23.00 -6.33
CA PHE A 966 24.99 -23.14 -6.43
C PHE A 966 25.42 -24.62 -6.43
N LEU A 967 24.51 -25.53 -6.07
CA LEU A 967 24.78 -26.96 -5.93
C LEU A 967 24.02 -27.82 -6.96
N TYR A 968 23.06 -27.25 -7.70
CA TYR A 968 22.16 -28.06 -8.53
C TYR A 968 22.87 -28.83 -9.65
N ARG A 969 24.02 -28.35 -10.14
CA ARG A 969 24.83 -29.07 -11.14
C ARG A 969 25.37 -30.40 -10.60
N SER A 970 25.97 -30.40 -9.42
CA SER A 970 26.47 -31.65 -8.80
C SER A 970 25.34 -32.60 -8.42
N ILE A 971 24.15 -32.07 -8.12
CA ILE A 971 22.94 -32.88 -7.91
C ILE A 971 22.46 -33.49 -9.22
N LEU A 972 22.49 -32.76 -10.34
CA LEU A 972 22.18 -33.30 -11.67
C LEU A 972 23.13 -34.43 -12.04
N ASP A 973 24.42 -34.32 -11.75
CA ASP A 973 25.39 -35.41 -12.01
C ASP A 973 25.00 -36.69 -11.25
N LYS A 974 24.52 -36.57 -10.01
CA LYS A 974 24.00 -37.72 -9.24
C LYS A 974 22.74 -38.28 -9.86
N VAL A 975 21.80 -37.43 -10.28
CA VAL A 975 20.59 -37.86 -11.01
C VAL A 975 21.00 -38.66 -12.26
N ASP A 976 21.98 -38.16 -13.01
CA ASP A 976 22.44 -38.78 -14.26
C ASP A 976 23.11 -40.14 -14.07
N GLN A 977 23.70 -40.38 -12.89
CA GLN A 977 24.36 -41.64 -12.53
C GLN A 977 23.37 -42.70 -12.04
N ILE A 978 22.29 -42.29 -11.34
CA ILE A 978 21.46 -43.25 -10.60
C ILE A 978 20.08 -43.48 -11.23
N VAL A 979 19.56 -42.53 -12.01
CA VAL A 979 18.22 -42.63 -12.61
C VAL A 979 18.28 -43.40 -13.93
N MET A 980 17.38 -44.38 -14.09
CA MET A 980 17.28 -45.21 -15.28
C MET A 980 15.82 -45.37 -15.75
N PRO A 981 15.58 -45.86 -16.98
CA PRO A 981 14.23 -46.16 -17.45
C PRO A 981 13.47 -47.11 -16.52
N GLY A 982 12.21 -46.78 -16.24
CA GLY A 982 11.35 -47.51 -15.29
C GLY A 982 11.51 -47.10 -13.82
N ASP A 983 12.32 -46.07 -13.52
CA ASP A 983 12.37 -45.46 -12.19
C ASP A 983 11.21 -44.46 -11.99
N LEU A 984 10.73 -44.37 -10.75
CA LEU A 984 9.87 -43.30 -10.29
C LEU A 984 10.71 -42.25 -9.57
N VAL A 985 10.69 -41.02 -10.05
CA VAL A 985 11.43 -39.89 -9.47
C VAL A 985 10.44 -38.86 -8.94
N LEU A 986 10.46 -38.63 -7.64
CA LEU A 986 9.57 -37.70 -6.96
C LEU A 986 10.37 -36.47 -6.54
N VAL A 987 9.97 -35.28 -6.96
CA VAL A 987 10.77 -34.06 -6.80
C VAL A 987 10.01 -32.98 -6.04
N ALA A 988 10.65 -32.44 -5.00
CA ALA A 988 10.22 -31.25 -4.25
C ALA A 988 11.39 -30.27 -4.10
N GLY A 989 11.61 -29.46 -5.15
CA GLY A 989 12.80 -28.59 -5.27
C GLY A 989 12.54 -27.17 -5.78
N GLY A 990 11.31 -26.67 -5.70
CA GLY A 990 10.96 -25.32 -6.17
C GLY A 990 11.27 -25.13 -7.66
N ILE A 991 11.84 -23.98 -8.03
CA ILE A 991 12.24 -23.63 -9.41
C ILE A 991 13.26 -24.63 -9.98
N ILE A 992 14.30 -24.96 -9.21
CA ILE A 992 15.35 -25.90 -9.64
C ILE A 992 14.80 -27.32 -9.80
N GLY A 993 13.78 -27.68 -9.01
CA GLY A 993 13.08 -28.97 -9.13
C GLY A 993 12.57 -29.25 -10.55
N LYS A 994 12.21 -28.23 -11.32
CA LYS A 994 11.75 -28.38 -12.72
C LYS A 994 12.85 -28.95 -13.61
N ILE A 995 14.08 -28.47 -13.39
CA ILE A 995 15.28 -28.94 -14.09
C ILE A 995 15.56 -30.40 -13.74
N PHE A 996 15.44 -30.79 -12.47
CA PHE A 996 15.61 -32.17 -12.05
C PHE A 996 14.55 -33.10 -12.66
N ILE A 997 13.29 -32.66 -12.75
CA ILE A 997 12.21 -33.41 -13.40
C ILE A 997 12.52 -33.61 -14.88
N GLY A 998 12.86 -32.53 -15.60
CA GLY A 998 13.23 -32.61 -17.02
C GLY A 998 14.42 -33.54 -17.25
N ARG A 999 15.45 -33.47 -16.41
CA ARG A 999 16.61 -34.35 -16.52
C ARG A 999 16.27 -35.82 -16.25
N ALA A 1000 15.47 -36.11 -15.22
CA ALA A 1000 15.02 -37.46 -14.92
C ALA A 1000 14.16 -38.05 -16.06
N ARG A 1001 13.27 -37.24 -16.64
CA ARG A 1001 12.50 -37.61 -17.83
C ARG A 1001 13.40 -37.94 -19.02
N ALA A 1002 14.42 -37.12 -19.30
CA ALA A 1002 15.37 -37.37 -20.38
C ALA A 1002 16.17 -38.68 -20.21
N LYS A 1003 16.25 -39.21 -18.99
CA LYS A 1003 16.82 -40.54 -18.67
C LYS A 1003 15.82 -41.70 -18.80
N GLY A 1004 14.58 -41.44 -19.23
CA GLY A 1004 13.53 -42.44 -19.41
C GLY A 1004 12.70 -42.74 -18.16
N ALA A 1005 12.84 -41.93 -17.09
CA ALA A 1005 12.09 -42.14 -15.86
C ALA A 1005 10.71 -41.46 -15.89
N VAL A 1006 9.85 -41.88 -14.96
CA VAL A 1006 8.60 -41.15 -14.62
C VAL A 1006 8.91 -40.16 -13.50
N ALA A 1007 8.84 -38.87 -13.79
CA ALA A 1007 9.28 -37.79 -12.91
C ALA A 1007 8.12 -36.85 -12.52
N LEU A 1008 7.78 -36.77 -11.22
CA LEU A 1008 6.59 -36.05 -10.74
C LEU A 1008 6.93 -34.90 -9.78
N ASP A 1009 6.39 -33.70 -10.03
CA ASP A 1009 6.50 -32.55 -9.13
C ASP A 1009 5.56 -32.68 -7.91
N LEU A 1010 6.10 -33.12 -6.77
CA LEU A 1010 5.36 -33.20 -5.50
C LEU A 1010 5.11 -31.83 -4.86
N GLY A 1011 6.02 -30.88 -5.06
CA GLY A 1011 5.93 -29.56 -4.43
C GLY A 1011 5.87 -29.58 -2.91
N HIS A 1012 5.00 -28.74 -2.36
CA HIS A 1012 4.82 -28.55 -0.92
C HIS A 1012 4.09 -29.71 -0.22
N VAL A 1013 3.55 -30.69 -0.95
CA VAL A 1013 2.83 -31.82 -0.34
C VAL A 1013 3.77 -32.69 0.52
N VAL A 1014 5.06 -32.71 0.19
CA VAL A 1014 6.07 -33.36 1.05
C VAL A 1014 6.13 -32.70 2.43
N ASP A 1015 5.88 -31.39 2.52
CA ASP A 1015 5.78 -30.70 3.81
C ASP A 1015 4.54 -31.14 4.59
N ASP A 1016 3.40 -31.32 3.90
CA ASP A 1016 2.16 -31.80 4.52
C ASP A 1016 2.28 -33.24 5.06
N TRP A 1017 3.14 -34.07 4.46
CA TRP A 1017 3.38 -35.44 4.91
C TRP A 1017 4.12 -35.55 6.24
N ILE A 1018 4.95 -34.56 6.57
CA ILE A 1018 5.87 -34.62 7.73
C ILE A 1018 5.42 -33.75 8.90
N HIS A 1019 4.44 -32.86 8.70
CA HIS A 1019 3.96 -31.94 9.74
C HIS A 1019 2.54 -32.30 10.20
N PRO A 1020 2.28 -32.40 11.51
CA PRO A 1020 0.94 -32.66 12.07
C PRO A 1020 0.03 -31.41 12.08
N ALA A 1021 0.50 -30.29 11.53
CA ALA A 1021 -0.27 -29.05 11.46
C ALA A 1021 -1.44 -29.16 10.48
N LEU A 1022 -2.36 -28.20 10.53
CA LEU A 1022 -3.48 -28.12 9.59
C LEU A 1022 -2.95 -28.17 8.14
N PRO A 1023 -3.30 -29.20 7.35
CA PRO A 1023 -2.75 -29.39 6.02
C PRO A 1023 -2.97 -28.17 5.13
N SER A 1024 -2.19 -28.04 4.07
CA SER A 1024 -2.53 -27.08 3.01
C SER A 1024 -4.00 -27.26 2.55
N ILE A 1025 -4.65 -26.17 2.15
CA ILE A 1025 -6.02 -26.24 1.60
C ILE A 1025 -5.95 -27.23 0.44
N ARG A 1026 -6.72 -28.31 0.58
CA ARG A 1026 -6.52 -29.50 -0.25
C ARG A 1026 -6.75 -29.20 -1.71
#